data_AF-D2RK75-F1
#
_entry.id   AF-D2RK75-F1
#
_cell.length_a   1.000
_cell.length_b   1.000
_cell.length_c   1.000
_cell.angle_alpha   90.00
_cell.angle_beta   90.00
_cell.angle_gamma   90.00
#
_symmetry.space_group_name_H-M   'P 1'
#
loop_
_entity.id
_entity.type
_entity.pdbx_description
1 polymer ?
#
loop_
_entity_poly.entity_id
_entity_poly.type
_entity_poly.pdbx_seq_one_letter_code
_entity_poly.pdbx_strand_id
1 'polypeptide(L)'
;MALKTVRVVAALILNQDKVLATQRGYGEFKDGWEFPGGKIELGETPEQAIKREIREELATDIRVEQPLTTVEYDYPTFHLSMECFICKVEKGDLTLLEHEAKKWLSYDDLDDVDWLPADRIVVTAFRKYLVKDRAALVTTLKEFREEITQEGFVAACHDFVEKTCGCSVGEANDRSWYDCYEFLQKYLPIDAALDNFTLAFEYMMPDSQKRADVLLLSRDKVIILEFKEKRAILKDDVAQAAGYRQSISHYHYETEKNEMQVEAHLVYTHVDPEGNHHLVDVLHPGNFTSTLLNTLKDQVPMTEQEWYNWIASPFYPLKNIADATLQLFKEGDLPNIKTIREGDIKETLDSINAVIADPSIAKSIIFVSGVPGSGKTLVGLKTVYDHAHDLETLTPIYLSGNDPLVNILQHTLSTNGVDKEGGSYIQSMKDFKYLAHGVTVPLHHIIVFDEAQRAWDTDTKEPGENEATLLLRLGDRIAAKYGKVTILCLIGDGQAIHRHEETGMPLWVDALSNRSDWNAYVPDSYKQLFSSVPTLHVSPELMLTTSIRHDFINVSPWVEAILELNMDKARKAYQDMLAKGFLCWRAWDPKKLPGFVSYVQQNYPGDHTGIVVSSHLRHIPGMFGPQYRGSYVKATEAYQWYNEESYKLTRGASEFLIQGIELEFPIVSFIGDFYIQNGKWVVDPKATNPGLKDLRKVLENVYRVLLTRSRKGMLLYFPRESKEWKLEETYQWFAGMMGIEE
;
A
#
# COMPACT_ATOMS: atom_id res chain seq x y z
N MET A 1 24.58 5.59 -54.40
CA MET A 1 24.18 4.18 -54.21
C MET A 1 23.12 4.18 -53.12
N ALA A 2 22.03 3.42 -53.27
CA ALA A 2 21.07 3.27 -52.18
C ALA A 2 21.78 2.64 -50.98
N LEU A 3 21.58 3.19 -49.77
CA LEU A 3 22.09 2.58 -48.55
C LEU A 3 21.52 1.17 -48.43
N LYS A 4 22.34 0.21 -47.98
CA LYS A 4 21.86 -1.15 -47.73
C LYS A 4 20.85 -1.09 -46.59
N THR A 5 19.62 -1.55 -46.82
CA THR A 5 18.62 -1.67 -45.76
C THR A 5 18.89 -2.93 -44.93
N VAL A 6 18.96 -2.77 -43.62
CA VAL A 6 19.08 -3.85 -42.65
C VAL A 6 17.75 -3.94 -41.92
N ARG A 7 17.12 -5.12 -41.97
CA ARG A 7 15.86 -5.39 -41.27
C ARG A 7 16.12 -6.08 -39.95
N VAL A 8 15.57 -5.53 -38.88
CA VAL A 8 15.80 -5.94 -37.49
C VAL A 8 14.46 -6.05 -36.77
N VAL A 9 14.43 -6.82 -35.70
CA VAL A 9 13.32 -6.90 -34.76
C VAL A 9 13.79 -6.57 -33.36
N ALA A 10 12.94 -5.93 -32.56
CA ALA A 10 13.21 -5.63 -31.16
C ALA A 10 12.05 -6.07 -30.26
N ALA A 11 12.36 -6.66 -29.11
CA ALA A 11 11.39 -7.08 -28.12
C ALA A 11 11.37 -6.12 -26.92
N LEU A 12 10.23 -5.48 -26.72
CA LEU A 12 9.91 -4.81 -25.46
C LEU A 12 9.29 -5.84 -24.53
N ILE A 13 10.15 -6.55 -23.80
CA ILE A 13 9.74 -7.57 -22.84
C ILE A 13 9.27 -6.88 -21.56
N LEU A 14 7.98 -7.02 -21.25
CA LEU A 14 7.36 -6.38 -20.09
C LEU A 14 7.30 -7.33 -18.89
N ASN A 15 7.60 -6.79 -17.73
CA ASN A 15 7.32 -7.41 -16.44
C ASN A 15 6.77 -6.34 -15.48
N GLN A 16 5.50 -6.48 -15.09
CA GLN A 16 4.76 -5.44 -14.37
C GLN A 16 4.83 -4.09 -15.10
N ASP A 17 5.40 -3.06 -14.47
CA ASP A 17 5.60 -1.69 -14.98
C ASP A 17 6.99 -1.44 -15.58
N LYS A 18 7.83 -2.48 -15.69
CA LYS A 18 9.21 -2.40 -16.19
C LYS A 18 9.37 -3.05 -17.56
N VAL A 19 10.29 -2.50 -18.35
CA VAL A 19 10.75 -3.07 -19.62
C VAL A 19 12.21 -3.48 -19.51
N LEU A 20 12.57 -4.59 -20.14
CA LEU A 20 13.95 -5.07 -20.15
C LEU A 20 14.79 -4.27 -21.17
N ALA A 21 15.91 -3.73 -20.70
CA ALA A 21 16.97 -3.19 -21.54
C ALA A 21 18.24 -4.03 -21.40
N THR A 22 18.98 -4.18 -22.48
CA THR A 22 20.27 -4.90 -22.50
C THR A 22 21.39 -3.98 -22.94
N GLN A 23 22.60 -4.23 -22.43
CA GLN A 23 23.80 -3.47 -22.76
C GLN A 23 24.71 -4.27 -23.68
N ARG A 24 25.11 -3.67 -24.81
CA ARG A 24 25.94 -4.34 -25.81
C ARG A 24 27.33 -4.64 -25.29
N GLY A 25 27.74 -5.91 -25.36
CA GLY A 25 29.07 -6.35 -24.92
C GLY A 25 30.21 -6.17 -25.92
N TYR A 26 29.91 -5.90 -27.20
CA TYR A 26 30.89 -5.83 -28.27
C TYR A 26 30.42 -4.99 -29.47
N GLY A 27 31.36 -4.60 -30.34
CA GLY A 27 31.10 -3.87 -31.58
C GLY A 27 31.30 -2.34 -31.49
N GLU A 28 30.90 -1.62 -32.55
CA GLU A 28 31.04 -0.16 -32.69
C GLU A 28 30.21 0.63 -31.65
N PHE A 29 29.19 0.00 -31.07
CA PHE A 29 28.29 0.56 -30.06
C PHE A 29 28.40 -0.15 -28.70
N LYS A 30 29.59 -0.67 -28.37
CA LYS A 30 29.86 -1.27 -27.06
C LYS A 30 29.45 -0.30 -25.94
N ASP A 31 28.92 -0.84 -24.84
CA ASP A 31 28.42 -0.12 -23.66
C ASP A 31 27.10 0.67 -23.89
N GLY A 32 26.59 0.73 -25.12
CA GLY A 32 25.28 1.32 -25.43
C GLY A 32 24.12 0.40 -25.03
N TRP A 33 22.98 1.01 -24.67
CA TRP A 33 21.77 0.30 -24.27
C TRP A 33 20.78 0.18 -25.43
N GLU A 34 20.18 -0.99 -25.57
CA GLU A 34 19.18 -1.31 -26.59
C GLU A 34 18.09 -2.26 -26.06
N PHE A 35 17.01 -2.37 -26.81
CA PHE A 35 16.04 -3.44 -26.60
C PHE A 35 16.56 -4.74 -27.23
N PRO A 36 16.42 -5.89 -26.56
CA PRO A 36 16.96 -7.15 -27.06
C PRO A 36 16.27 -7.58 -28.36
N GLY A 37 17.02 -8.20 -29.25
CA GLY A 37 16.57 -8.53 -30.59
C GLY A 37 17.69 -8.46 -31.63
N GLY A 38 17.36 -8.74 -32.88
CA GLY A 38 18.37 -8.93 -33.91
C GLY A 38 17.83 -8.97 -35.32
N LYS A 39 18.64 -9.47 -36.24
CA LYS A 39 18.35 -9.37 -37.67
C LYS A 39 17.31 -10.38 -38.09
N ILE A 40 16.46 -9.99 -39.03
CA ILE A 40 15.54 -10.94 -39.68
C ILE A 40 16.33 -11.75 -40.69
N GLU A 41 16.35 -13.09 -40.54
CA GLU A 41 16.98 -13.98 -41.51
C GLU A 41 16.09 -14.24 -42.73
N LEU A 42 16.71 -14.76 -43.80
CA LEU A 42 16.00 -15.01 -45.04
C LEU A 42 14.95 -16.12 -44.85
N GLY A 43 13.68 -15.76 -45.03
CA GLY A 43 12.56 -16.71 -44.94
C GLY A 43 11.87 -16.73 -43.58
N GLU A 44 12.35 -15.97 -42.59
CA GLU A 44 11.68 -15.78 -41.30
C GLU A 44 10.62 -14.67 -41.38
N THR A 45 9.53 -14.83 -40.62
CA THR A 45 8.67 -13.69 -40.26
C THR A 45 9.29 -12.89 -39.11
N PRO A 46 8.94 -11.61 -38.94
CA PRO A 46 9.41 -10.82 -37.80
C PRO A 46 9.17 -11.49 -36.43
N GLU A 47 8.00 -12.11 -36.23
CA GLU A 47 7.65 -12.80 -34.98
C GLU A 47 8.46 -14.08 -34.77
N GLN A 48 8.85 -14.76 -35.85
CA GLN A 48 9.75 -15.92 -35.78
C GLN A 48 11.16 -15.48 -35.42
N ALA A 49 11.65 -14.44 -36.08
CA ALA A 49 12.96 -13.86 -35.83
C ALA A 49 13.08 -13.42 -34.36
N ILE A 50 12.12 -12.66 -33.83
CA ILE A 50 12.27 -12.14 -32.46
C ILE A 50 12.25 -13.25 -31.41
N LYS A 51 11.45 -14.31 -31.61
CA LYS A 51 11.46 -15.47 -30.71
C LYS A 51 12.77 -16.25 -30.76
N ARG A 52 13.42 -16.33 -31.92
CA ARG A 52 14.74 -16.94 -32.07
C ARG A 52 15.81 -16.08 -31.38
N GLU A 53 15.86 -14.79 -31.69
CA GLU A 53 16.84 -13.86 -31.13
C GLU A 53 16.79 -13.85 -29.59
N ILE A 54 15.59 -13.73 -28.99
CA ILE A 54 15.49 -13.73 -27.52
C ILE A 54 15.90 -15.07 -26.88
N ARG A 55 15.73 -16.20 -27.56
CA ARG A 55 16.27 -17.48 -27.08
C ARG A 55 17.79 -17.51 -27.14
N GLU A 56 18.37 -16.98 -28.20
CA GLU A 56 19.81 -16.95 -28.44
C GLU A 56 20.51 -15.98 -27.48
N GLU A 57 19.92 -14.81 -27.22
CA GLU A 57 20.53 -13.76 -26.39
C GLU A 57 20.25 -13.91 -24.90
N LEU A 58 19.07 -14.43 -24.53
CA LEU A 58 18.53 -14.39 -23.17
C LEU A 58 18.06 -15.76 -22.64
N ALA A 59 18.29 -16.85 -23.37
CA ALA A 59 17.92 -18.22 -22.99
C ALA A 59 16.44 -18.38 -22.59
N THR A 60 15.54 -17.55 -23.15
CA THR A 60 14.15 -17.41 -22.68
C THR A 60 13.14 -17.58 -23.80
N ASP A 61 12.00 -18.19 -23.48
CA ASP A 61 10.83 -18.25 -24.37
C ASP A 61 9.92 -17.05 -24.11
N ILE A 62 9.62 -16.30 -25.18
CA ILE A 62 8.68 -15.16 -25.13
C ILE A 62 7.43 -15.39 -25.99
N ARG A 63 6.32 -14.81 -25.53
CA ARG A 63 5.09 -14.63 -26.29
C ARG A 63 5.04 -13.20 -26.82
N VAL A 64 4.83 -13.06 -28.13
CA VAL A 64 4.53 -11.78 -28.77
C VAL A 64 3.06 -11.46 -28.53
N GLU A 65 2.77 -10.33 -27.89
CA GLU A 65 1.40 -9.88 -27.63
C GLU A 65 0.86 -9.10 -28.84
N GLN A 66 1.57 -8.06 -29.25
CA GLN A 66 1.17 -7.17 -30.33
C GLN A 66 2.35 -6.38 -30.91
N PRO A 67 2.27 -5.92 -32.18
CA PRO A 67 3.22 -4.97 -32.73
C PRO A 67 3.10 -3.61 -32.01
N LEU A 68 4.24 -2.97 -31.75
CA LEU A 68 4.32 -1.62 -31.17
C LEU A 68 4.45 -0.56 -32.26
N THR A 69 5.52 -0.64 -33.05
CA THR A 69 5.85 0.34 -34.09
C THR A 69 6.92 -0.20 -35.04
N THR A 70 7.15 0.50 -36.14
CA THR A 70 8.30 0.29 -37.02
C THR A 70 9.15 1.56 -37.01
N VAL A 71 10.42 1.42 -36.63
CA VAL A 71 11.39 2.52 -36.60
C VAL A 71 12.26 2.45 -37.84
N GLU A 72 12.33 3.57 -38.57
CA GLU A 72 13.24 3.76 -39.69
C GLU A 72 14.32 4.76 -39.29
N TYR A 73 15.60 4.40 -39.44
CA TYR A 73 16.72 5.24 -39.01
C TYR A 73 17.93 5.12 -39.94
N ASP A 74 18.49 6.26 -40.36
CA ASP A 74 19.69 6.31 -41.19
C ASP A 74 20.96 6.38 -40.34
N TYR A 75 21.70 5.27 -40.30
CA TYR A 75 23.08 5.27 -39.81
C TYR A 75 24.03 5.70 -40.93
N PRO A 76 25.27 6.15 -40.60
CA PRO A 76 26.22 6.63 -41.62
C PRO A 76 26.51 5.64 -42.76
N THR A 77 26.37 4.33 -42.50
CA THR A 77 26.75 3.26 -43.43
C THR A 77 25.57 2.40 -43.93
N PHE A 78 24.40 2.47 -43.30
CA PHE A 78 23.23 1.66 -43.67
C PHE A 78 21.92 2.30 -43.20
N HIS A 79 20.81 1.85 -43.79
CA HIS A 79 19.46 2.21 -43.35
C HIS A 79 18.90 1.10 -42.47
N LEU A 80 18.44 1.40 -41.26
CA LEU A 80 17.80 0.46 -40.35
C LEU A 80 16.28 0.55 -40.50
N SER A 81 15.63 -0.60 -40.70
CA SER A 81 14.19 -0.78 -40.57
C SER A 81 13.93 -1.80 -39.46
N MET A 82 13.36 -1.35 -38.33
CA MET A 82 13.25 -2.13 -37.10
C MET A 82 11.79 -2.30 -36.67
N GLU A 83 11.30 -3.53 -36.70
CA GLU A 83 9.96 -3.90 -36.26
C GLU A 83 9.96 -4.24 -34.76
N CYS A 84 9.21 -3.47 -33.97
CA CYS A 84 9.22 -3.55 -32.51
C CYS A 84 7.95 -4.21 -31.99
N PHE A 85 8.09 -5.13 -31.03
CA PHE A 85 6.97 -5.91 -30.49
C PHE A 85 6.87 -5.80 -28.97
N ILE A 86 5.63 -5.74 -28.46
CA ILE A 86 5.36 -5.95 -27.04
C ILE A 86 5.37 -7.45 -26.76
N CYS A 87 6.19 -7.87 -25.80
CA CYS A 87 6.42 -9.28 -25.49
C CYS A 87 6.26 -9.55 -23.99
N LYS A 88 5.89 -10.79 -23.65
CA LYS A 88 5.90 -11.31 -22.27
C LYS A 88 6.73 -12.57 -22.19
N VAL A 89 7.37 -12.79 -21.05
CA VAL A 89 8.05 -14.07 -20.76
C VAL A 89 6.99 -15.16 -20.64
N GLU A 90 7.11 -16.20 -21.47
CA GLU A 90 6.24 -17.37 -21.42
C GLU A 90 6.86 -18.45 -20.51
N LYS A 91 8.19 -18.63 -20.57
CA LYS A 91 8.90 -19.64 -19.78
C LYS A 91 10.40 -19.32 -19.67
N GLY A 92 10.97 -19.59 -18.50
CA GLY A 92 12.40 -19.47 -18.22
C GLY A 92 12.78 -18.16 -17.51
N ASP A 93 14.04 -18.09 -17.10
CA ASP A 93 14.65 -16.88 -16.50
C ASP A 93 15.54 -16.19 -17.55
N LEU A 94 15.45 -14.87 -17.64
CA LEU A 94 16.19 -14.05 -18.62
C LEU A 94 17.70 -14.08 -18.33
N THR A 95 18.41 -15.09 -18.80
CA THR A 95 19.83 -15.30 -18.51
C THR A 95 20.67 -14.72 -19.64
N LEU A 96 21.57 -13.79 -19.33
CA LEU A 96 22.39 -13.14 -20.36
C LEU A 96 23.38 -14.14 -20.97
N LEU A 97 23.34 -14.29 -22.30
CA LEU A 97 24.30 -15.10 -23.06
C LEU A 97 25.29 -14.25 -23.86
N GLU A 98 24.84 -13.14 -24.45
CA GLU A 98 25.68 -12.27 -25.30
C GLU A 98 25.94 -10.86 -24.73
N HIS A 99 25.03 -10.35 -23.90
CA HIS A 99 25.07 -8.98 -23.39
C HIS A 99 25.91 -8.85 -22.13
N GLU A 100 26.56 -7.69 -21.95
CA GLU A 100 27.41 -7.43 -20.78
C GLU A 100 26.59 -7.14 -19.52
N ALA A 101 25.41 -6.54 -19.68
CA ALA A 101 24.48 -6.27 -18.58
C ALA A 101 23.02 -6.25 -19.06
N LYS A 102 22.09 -6.36 -18.11
CA LYS A 102 20.66 -6.14 -18.30
C LYS A 102 20.13 -5.29 -17.16
N LYS A 103 19.13 -4.45 -17.45
CA LYS A 103 18.44 -3.65 -16.44
C LYS A 103 16.95 -3.67 -16.74
N TRP A 104 16.16 -3.85 -15.69
CA TRP A 104 14.73 -3.61 -15.74
C TRP A 104 14.50 -2.12 -15.51
N LEU A 105 13.96 -1.44 -16.51
CA LEU A 105 13.70 0.00 -16.46
C LEU A 105 12.21 0.22 -16.29
N SER A 106 11.82 0.87 -15.20
CA SER A 106 10.47 1.46 -15.12
C SER A 106 10.39 2.69 -16.04
N TYR A 107 9.19 3.26 -16.18
CA TYR A 107 8.96 4.49 -16.93
C TYR A 107 10.00 5.59 -16.63
N ASP A 108 10.31 5.79 -15.35
CA ASP A 108 11.23 6.84 -14.89
C ASP A 108 12.69 6.49 -15.14
N ASP A 109 13.05 5.19 -15.11
CA ASP A 109 14.43 4.77 -15.34
C ASP A 109 14.78 4.77 -16.83
N LEU A 110 13.80 4.99 -17.72
CA LEU A 110 14.04 5.01 -19.17
C LEU A 110 15.06 6.08 -19.55
N ASP A 111 15.24 7.15 -18.78
CA ASP A 111 16.27 8.16 -19.10
C ASP A 111 17.60 7.93 -18.34
N ASP A 112 17.69 6.89 -17.49
CA ASP A 112 18.89 6.56 -16.70
C ASP A 112 19.98 5.83 -17.50
N VAL A 113 19.69 5.47 -18.76
CA VAL A 113 20.60 4.70 -19.60
C VAL A 113 20.86 5.40 -20.93
N ASP A 114 22.08 5.25 -21.43
CA ASP A 114 22.50 5.80 -22.70
C ASP A 114 22.00 4.93 -23.87
N TRP A 115 20.74 5.14 -24.23
CA TRP A 115 20.11 4.47 -25.38
C TRP A 115 20.79 4.78 -26.69
N LEU A 116 20.86 3.76 -27.55
CA LEU A 116 21.19 3.93 -28.95
C LEU A 116 20.20 4.85 -29.68
N PRO A 117 20.63 5.54 -30.76
CA PRO A 117 19.80 6.54 -31.43
C PRO A 117 18.44 6.02 -31.94
N ALA A 118 18.41 4.81 -32.52
CA ALA A 118 17.16 4.20 -32.99
C ALA A 118 16.24 3.80 -31.82
N ASP A 119 16.81 3.27 -30.74
CA ASP A 119 16.07 2.83 -29.55
C ASP A 119 15.43 4.00 -28.79
N ARG A 120 15.98 5.22 -28.84
CA ARG A 120 15.31 6.42 -28.31
C ARG A 120 13.94 6.68 -28.96
N ILE A 121 13.80 6.35 -30.24
CA ILE A 121 12.53 6.44 -30.96
C ILE A 121 11.57 5.36 -30.46
N VAL A 122 12.08 4.16 -30.21
CA VAL A 122 11.30 3.05 -29.62
C VAL A 122 10.83 3.42 -28.21
N VAL A 123 11.68 4.01 -27.37
CA VAL A 123 11.32 4.50 -26.03
C VAL A 123 10.15 5.49 -26.13
N THR A 124 10.20 6.42 -27.08
CA THR A 124 9.11 7.37 -27.30
C THR A 124 7.81 6.66 -27.70
N ALA A 125 7.88 5.68 -28.61
CA ALA A 125 6.71 4.88 -29.00
C ALA A 125 6.16 4.03 -27.83
N PHE A 126 7.05 3.46 -27.02
CA PHE A 126 6.70 2.67 -25.85
C PHE A 126 6.00 3.51 -24.78
N ARG A 127 6.51 4.71 -24.50
CA ARG A 127 5.80 5.65 -23.63
C ARG A 127 4.39 5.93 -24.18
N LYS A 128 4.19 5.98 -25.52
CA LYS A 128 2.88 6.34 -26.13
C LYS A 128 1.92 5.18 -25.99
N TYR A 129 2.46 3.98 -26.09
CA TYR A 129 1.76 2.75 -25.80
C TYR A 129 1.24 2.72 -24.36
N LEU A 130 2.06 3.09 -23.37
CA LEU A 130 1.63 3.14 -21.96
C LEU A 130 0.50 4.15 -21.71
N VAL A 131 0.48 5.28 -22.41
CA VAL A 131 -0.62 6.28 -22.33
C VAL A 131 -1.94 5.76 -22.90
N LYS A 132 -1.90 5.06 -24.03
CA LYS A 132 -3.11 4.51 -24.69
C LYS A 132 -3.84 3.44 -23.87
N ASP A 133 -3.17 2.88 -22.87
CA ASP A 133 -3.77 1.91 -21.94
C ASP A 133 -4.31 2.57 -20.66
N ARG A 134 -4.21 3.91 -20.54
CA ARG A 134 -4.58 4.65 -19.32
C ARG A 134 -5.61 5.75 -19.49
N ALA A 135 -5.85 6.25 -20.69
CA ALA A 135 -6.95 7.17 -20.96
C ALA A 135 -7.51 6.92 -22.36
N ALA A 136 -8.82 7.09 -22.53
CA ALA A 136 -9.47 6.91 -23.82
C ALA A 136 -9.13 8.03 -24.81
N LEU A 137 -9.10 9.27 -24.33
CA LEU A 137 -8.79 10.46 -25.11
C LEU A 137 -8.07 11.47 -24.23
N VAL A 138 -7.00 12.06 -24.74
CA VAL A 138 -6.34 13.22 -24.12
C VAL A 138 -6.26 14.34 -25.14
N THR A 139 -6.74 15.52 -24.78
CA THR A 139 -6.90 16.67 -25.69
C THR A 139 -6.86 17.98 -24.90
N THR A 140 -6.74 19.12 -25.57
CA THR A 140 -6.91 20.42 -24.93
C THR A 140 -8.38 20.85 -24.84
N LEU A 141 -8.71 21.79 -23.96
CA LEU A 141 -10.05 22.39 -23.90
C LEU A 141 -10.50 22.96 -25.25
N LYS A 142 -9.57 23.58 -25.99
CA LYS A 142 -9.86 24.14 -27.31
C LYS A 142 -10.18 23.06 -28.34
N GLU A 143 -9.29 22.08 -28.48
CA GLU A 143 -9.46 20.96 -29.42
C GLU A 143 -10.75 20.19 -29.13
N PHE A 144 -11.07 19.94 -27.85
CA PHE A 144 -12.32 19.27 -27.51
C PHE A 144 -13.56 20.05 -27.99
N ARG A 145 -13.56 21.39 -27.87
CA ARG A 145 -14.68 22.22 -28.32
C ARG A 145 -14.76 22.38 -29.85
N GLU A 146 -13.62 22.42 -30.52
CA GLU A 146 -13.55 22.84 -31.93
C GLU A 146 -13.34 21.67 -32.91
N GLU A 147 -12.69 20.59 -32.49
CA GLU A 147 -12.16 19.56 -33.38
C GLU A 147 -12.72 18.16 -33.08
N ILE A 148 -12.98 17.83 -31.81
CA ILE A 148 -13.49 16.51 -31.42
C ILE A 148 -15.00 16.45 -31.69
N THR A 149 -15.45 15.45 -32.46
CA THR A 149 -16.90 15.18 -32.66
C THR A 149 -17.45 14.22 -31.62
N GLN A 150 -18.77 14.23 -31.43
CA GLN A 150 -19.45 13.33 -30.50
C GLN A 150 -19.19 11.85 -30.85
N GLU A 151 -19.28 11.49 -32.13
CA GLU A 151 -19.01 10.13 -32.60
C GLU A 151 -17.55 9.74 -32.43
N GLY A 152 -16.62 10.66 -32.67
CA GLY A 152 -15.18 10.43 -32.49
C GLY A 152 -14.81 10.20 -31.02
N PHE A 153 -15.41 10.99 -30.11
CA PHE A 153 -15.26 10.83 -28.67
C PHE A 153 -15.77 9.47 -28.18
N VAL A 154 -17.00 9.10 -28.57
CA VAL A 154 -17.61 7.82 -28.16
C VAL A 154 -16.83 6.63 -28.74
N ALA A 155 -16.37 6.72 -29.99
CA ALA A 155 -15.53 5.68 -30.58
C ALA A 155 -14.22 5.49 -29.82
N ALA A 156 -13.54 6.58 -29.42
CA ALA A 156 -12.33 6.50 -28.61
C ALA A 156 -12.57 5.83 -27.24
N CYS A 157 -13.69 6.15 -26.59
CA CYS A 157 -14.08 5.51 -25.32
C CYS A 157 -14.39 4.02 -25.52
N HIS A 158 -15.09 3.67 -26.60
CA HIS A 158 -15.41 2.28 -26.93
C HIS A 158 -14.14 1.45 -27.15
N ASP A 159 -13.26 1.91 -28.05
CA ASP A 159 -11.98 1.24 -28.35
C ASP A 159 -11.15 1.04 -27.08
N PHE A 160 -11.10 2.05 -26.21
CA PHE A 160 -10.39 1.98 -24.94
C PHE A 160 -10.99 0.94 -23.99
N VAL A 161 -12.30 0.95 -23.77
CA VAL A 161 -12.95 0.00 -22.84
C VAL A 161 -12.86 -1.43 -23.35
N GLU A 162 -13.08 -1.68 -24.63
CA GLU A 162 -12.97 -3.03 -25.18
C GLU A 162 -11.54 -3.57 -25.07
N LYS A 163 -10.54 -2.73 -25.39
CA LYS A 163 -9.13 -3.10 -25.31
C LYS A 163 -8.66 -3.34 -23.88
N THR A 164 -9.01 -2.44 -22.96
CA THR A 164 -8.47 -2.43 -21.59
C THR A 164 -9.26 -3.33 -20.65
N CYS A 165 -10.59 -3.40 -20.80
CA CYS A 165 -11.46 -4.21 -19.92
C CYS A 165 -11.80 -5.60 -20.49
N GLY A 166 -11.56 -5.84 -21.78
CA GLY A 166 -11.83 -7.14 -22.42
C GLY A 166 -13.31 -7.54 -22.42
N CYS A 167 -14.21 -6.57 -22.30
CA CYS A 167 -15.67 -6.77 -22.29
C CYS A 167 -16.35 -5.87 -23.32
N SER A 168 -17.47 -6.33 -23.87
CA SER A 168 -18.27 -5.54 -24.79
C SER A 168 -18.92 -4.36 -24.06
N VAL A 169 -18.87 -3.18 -24.66
CA VAL A 169 -19.53 -1.98 -24.14
C VAL A 169 -21.06 -2.16 -24.22
N GLY A 170 -21.76 -1.82 -23.13
CA GLY A 170 -23.23 -1.86 -23.09
C GLY A 170 -23.86 -0.49 -23.34
N GLU A 171 -25.14 -0.46 -23.71
CA GLU A 171 -25.91 0.77 -24.03
C GLU A 171 -25.89 1.85 -22.92
N ALA A 172 -25.71 1.46 -21.66
CA ALA A 172 -25.62 2.38 -20.54
C ALA A 172 -24.32 3.22 -20.54
N ASN A 173 -23.22 2.66 -21.06
CA ASN A 173 -21.94 3.39 -21.18
C ASN A 173 -22.05 4.45 -22.27
N ASP A 174 -22.57 4.07 -23.44
CA ASP A 174 -22.81 4.99 -24.56
C ASP A 174 -23.63 6.20 -24.10
N ARG A 175 -24.75 5.95 -23.41
CA ARG A 175 -25.59 7.01 -22.87
C ARG A 175 -24.82 7.97 -21.95
N SER A 176 -23.98 7.42 -21.07
CA SER A 176 -23.19 8.22 -20.14
C SER A 176 -22.14 9.07 -20.87
N TRP A 177 -21.50 8.52 -21.91
CA TRP A 177 -20.54 9.24 -22.73
C TRP A 177 -21.19 10.34 -23.56
N TYR A 178 -22.34 10.07 -24.18
CA TYR A 178 -23.11 11.08 -24.90
C TYR A 178 -23.51 12.24 -23.99
N ASP A 179 -24.03 11.97 -22.79
CA ASP A 179 -24.42 12.98 -21.80
C ASP A 179 -23.22 13.81 -21.33
N CYS A 180 -22.10 13.17 -21.02
CA CYS A 180 -20.84 13.84 -20.65
C CYS A 180 -20.36 14.80 -21.76
N TYR A 181 -20.31 14.32 -23.01
CA TYR A 181 -19.89 15.12 -24.15
C TYR A 181 -20.80 16.35 -24.36
N GLU A 182 -22.12 16.15 -24.36
CA GLU A 182 -23.09 17.24 -24.54
C GLU A 182 -23.01 18.28 -23.43
N PHE A 183 -22.86 17.82 -22.18
CA PHE A 183 -22.70 18.70 -21.04
C PHE A 183 -21.44 19.56 -21.17
N LEU A 184 -20.30 18.94 -21.48
CA LEU A 184 -19.02 19.65 -21.61
C LEU A 184 -19.03 20.63 -22.79
N GLN A 185 -19.55 20.24 -23.95
CA GLN A 185 -19.71 21.15 -25.10
C GLN A 185 -20.51 22.41 -24.75
N LYS A 186 -21.48 22.28 -23.84
CA LYS A 186 -22.35 23.39 -23.45
C LYS A 186 -21.78 24.26 -22.33
N TYR A 187 -21.09 23.68 -21.35
CA TYR A 187 -20.74 24.37 -20.11
C TYR A 187 -19.24 24.53 -19.86
N LEU A 188 -18.35 23.95 -20.67
CA LEU A 188 -16.92 24.29 -20.61
C LEU A 188 -16.72 25.80 -20.86
N PRO A 189 -15.86 26.47 -20.08
CA PRO A 189 -15.66 27.90 -20.23
C PRO A 189 -15.04 28.25 -21.59
N ILE A 190 -15.59 29.27 -22.23
CA ILE A 190 -15.06 29.84 -23.48
C ILE A 190 -14.15 31.01 -23.08
N ASP A 191 -12.88 30.71 -22.82
CA ASP A 191 -11.85 31.67 -22.47
C ASP A 191 -10.51 31.24 -23.08
N ALA A 192 -9.93 32.10 -23.93
CA ALA A 192 -8.67 31.83 -24.62
C ALA A 192 -7.50 31.59 -23.66
N ALA A 193 -7.57 32.12 -22.43
CA ALA A 193 -6.57 31.85 -21.39
C ALA A 193 -6.58 30.37 -20.93
N LEU A 194 -7.71 29.67 -21.11
CA LEU A 194 -7.89 28.28 -20.69
C LEU A 194 -7.74 27.26 -21.82
N ASP A 195 -7.56 27.71 -23.07
CA ASP A 195 -7.57 26.86 -24.26
C ASP A 195 -6.60 25.67 -24.19
N ASN A 196 -5.43 25.87 -23.59
CA ASN A 196 -4.33 24.91 -23.58
C ASN A 196 -4.37 23.94 -22.38
N PHE A 197 -5.34 24.04 -21.48
CA PHE A 197 -5.45 23.09 -20.38
C PHE A 197 -5.88 21.72 -20.90
N THR A 198 -5.32 20.67 -20.31
CA THR A 198 -5.47 19.30 -20.78
C THR A 198 -6.69 18.64 -20.15
N LEU A 199 -7.49 17.98 -20.96
CA LEU A 199 -8.56 17.06 -20.58
C LEU A 199 -8.12 15.63 -20.89
N ALA A 200 -8.27 14.72 -19.93
CA ALA A 200 -8.11 13.29 -20.14
C ALA A 200 -9.42 12.57 -19.78
N PHE A 201 -9.92 11.75 -20.67
CA PHE A 201 -11.21 11.06 -20.56
C PHE A 201 -11.03 9.58 -20.26
N GLU A 202 -11.94 9.02 -19.45
CA GLU A 202 -11.94 7.62 -19.03
C GLU A 202 -10.56 7.19 -18.51
N TYR A 203 -9.97 8.00 -17.63
CA TYR A 203 -8.66 7.69 -17.08
C TYR A 203 -8.75 6.46 -16.18
N MET A 204 -8.07 5.39 -16.58
CA MET A 204 -7.99 4.14 -15.82
C MET A 204 -7.02 4.32 -14.65
N MET A 205 -7.55 4.13 -13.45
CA MET A 205 -6.75 4.10 -12.24
C MET A 205 -5.83 2.85 -12.30
N PRO A 206 -4.52 2.97 -12.09
CA PRO A 206 -3.65 1.80 -12.25
C PRO A 206 -3.75 0.78 -11.10
N ASP A 207 -4.30 1.18 -9.93
CA ASP A 207 -4.47 0.32 -8.74
C ASP A 207 -5.82 -0.41 -8.67
N SER A 208 -6.81 0.12 -9.37
CA SER A 208 -8.19 -0.31 -9.30
C SER A 208 -8.70 -0.30 -10.72
N GLN A 209 -9.36 -1.34 -11.20
CA GLN A 209 -9.93 -1.38 -12.57
C GLN A 209 -11.06 -0.35 -12.80
N LYS A 210 -11.08 0.72 -12.00
CA LYS A 210 -11.98 1.85 -12.01
C LYS A 210 -11.45 2.94 -12.94
N ARG A 211 -12.37 3.77 -13.40
CA ARG A 211 -12.08 4.86 -14.32
C ARG A 211 -12.68 6.14 -13.77
N ALA A 212 -11.89 7.21 -13.79
CA ALA A 212 -12.41 8.55 -13.60
C ALA A 212 -12.90 9.07 -14.95
N ASP A 213 -14.11 9.64 -14.99
CA ASP A 213 -14.75 10.02 -16.25
C ASP A 213 -13.94 11.10 -16.99
N VAL A 214 -13.57 12.18 -16.27
CA VAL A 214 -12.77 13.28 -16.83
C VAL A 214 -11.78 13.80 -15.81
N LEU A 215 -10.53 13.95 -16.24
CA LEU A 215 -9.49 14.67 -15.53
C LEU A 215 -9.19 15.97 -16.26
N LEU A 216 -8.99 17.06 -15.51
CA LEU A 216 -8.44 18.30 -16.01
C LEU A 216 -7.08 18.53 -15.35
N LEU A 217 -6.04 18.61 -16.17
CA LEU A 217 -4.64 18.66 -15.73
C LEU A 217 -4.03 20.05 -15.96
N SER A 218 -3.28 20.48 -14.96
CA SER A 218 -2.43 21.67 -14.96
C SER A 218 -1.15 21.33 -14.19
N ARG A 219 -0.09 22.15 -14.28
CA ARG A 219 1.19 21.83 -13.62
C ARG A 219 1.10 21.60 -12.11
N ASP A 220 0.20 22.32 -11.44
CA ASP A 220 0.11 22.31 -9.97
C ASP A 220 -1.19 21.66 -9.46
N LYS A 221 -2.10 21.26 -10.36
CA LYS A 221 -3.43 20.79 -9.97
C LYS A 221 -4.04 19.76 -10.92
N VAL A 222 -4.68 18.76 -10.32
CA VAL A 222 -5.53 17.73 -10.96
C VAL A 222 -6.96 17.93 -10.49
N ILE A 223 -7.91 18.07 -11.42
CA ILE A 223 -9.34 18.18 -11.11
C ILE A 223 -10.04 16.96 -11.69
N ILE A 224 -10.68 16.17 -10.84
CA ILE A 224 -11.45 14.99 -11.21
C ILE A 224 -12.92 15.40 -11.31
N LEU A 225 -13.54 15.14 -12.45
CA LEU A 225 -14.97 15.38 -12.70
C LEU A 225 -15.66 14.05 -12.95
N GLU A 226 -16.50 13.64 -12.01
CA GLU A 226 -17.25 12.38 -12.07
C GLU A 226 -18.72 12.67 -12.39
N PHE A 227 -19.21 12.20 -13.53
CA PHE A 227 -20.51 12.55 -14.10
C PHE A 227 -21.61 11.61 -13.59
N LYS A 228 -22.77 12.18 -13.23
CA LYS A 228 -23.92 11.43 -12.71
C LYS A 228 -25.23 11.85 -13.37
N GLU A 229 -25.85 10.90 -14.09
CA GLU A 229 -27.21 11.03 -14.65
C GLU A 229 -28.30 10.68 -13.61
N LYS A 230 -28.21 11.23 -12.39
CA LYS A 230 -29.13 10.91 -11.27
C LYS A 230 -29.75 12.18 -10.70
N ARG A 231 -30.81 12.04 -9.88
CA ARG A 231 -31.49 13.18 -9.23
C ARG A 231 -31.08 13.46 -7.79
N ALA A 232 -30.40 12.52 -7.14
CA ALA A 232 -30.00 12.62 -5.75
C ALA A 232 -28.51 12.34 -5.61
N ILE A 233 -27.89 12.99 -4.64
CA ILE A 233 -26.52 12.71 -4.21
C ILE A 233 -26.53 11.42 -3.41
N LEU A 234 -25.92 10.37 -3.96
CA LEU A 234 -25.76 9.09 -3.26
C LEU A 234 -24.41 9.06 -2.55
N LYS A 235 -24.39 8.48 -1.34
CA LYS A 235 -23.16 8.31 -0.54
C LYS A 235 -22.07 7.57 -1.33
N ASP A 236 -22.48 6.58 -2.13
CA ASP A 236 -21.55 5.78 -2.94
C ASP A 236 -20.90 6.61 -4.06
N ASP A 237 -21.65 7.53 -4.68
CA ASP A 237 -21.12 8.41 -5.73
C ASP A 237 -20.06 9.36 -5.13
N VAL A 238 -20.34 9.93 -3.94
CA VAL A 238 -19.40 10.77 -3.21
C VAL A 238 -18.15 9.99 -2.81
N ALA A 239 -18.33 8.77 -2.29
CA ALA A 239 -17.23 7.93 -1.85
C ALA A 239 -16.33 7.51 -3.02
N GLN A 240 -16.91 7.29 -4.20
CA GLN A 240 -16.17 7.01 -5.43
C GLN A 240 -15.27 8.18 -5.81
N ALA A 241 -15.83 9.39 -5.94
CA ALA A 241 -15.07 10.59 -6.31
C ALA A 241 -14.01 10.95 -5.26
N ALA A 242 -14.35 10.85 -3.96
CA ALA A 242 -13.39 11.04 -2.87
C ALA A 242 -12.27 9.98 -2.90
N GLY A 243 -12.59 8.74 -3.26
CA GLY A 243 -11.62 7.66 -3.43
C GLY A 243 -10.63 7.94 -4.55
N TYR A 244 -11.09 8.42 -5.71
CA TYR A 244 -10.21 8.84 -6.80
C TYR A 244 -9.27 9.96 -6.40
N ARG A 245 -9.79 10.98 -5.70
CA ARG A 245 -8.97 12.07 -5.15
C ARG A 245 -7.86 11.52 -4.27
N GLN A 246 -8.19 10.63 -3.33
CA GLN A 246 -7.22 10.05 -2.41
C GLN A 246 -6.16 9.23 -3.17
N SER A 247 -6.60 8.34 -4.07
CA SER A 247 -5.75 7.50 -4.89
C SER A 247 -4.73 8.33 -5.69
N ILE A 248 -5.19 9.35 -6.43
CA ILE A 248 -4.29 10.22 -7.19
C ILE A 248 -3.39 11.06 -6.28
N SER A 249 -3.92 11.57 -5.16
CA SER A 249 -3.14 12.43 -4.24
C SER A 249 -1.93 11.72 -3.64
N HIS A 250 -2.03 10.42 -3.37
CA HIS A 250 -1.05 9.73 -2.54
C HIS A 250 -0.26 8.63 -3.24
N TYR A 251 -0.76 8.10 -4.35
CA TYR A 251 -0.12 6.98 -5.03
C TYR A 251 0.35 7.33 -6.45
N HIS A 252 -0.11 8.44 -7.03
CA HIS A 252 0.28 8.83 -8.37
C HIS A 252 1.63 9.58 -8.34
N TYR A 253 2.66 9.00 -8.95
CA TYR A 253 4.04 9.46 -8.79
C TYR A 253 4.27 10.92 -9.21
N GLU A 254 3.86 11.32 -10.42
CA GLU A 254 4.01 12.72 -10.87
C GLU A 254 3.12 13.71 -10.07
N THR A 255 2.05 13.24 -9.43
CA THR A 255 1.23 14.09 -8.55
C THR A 255 1.99 14.38 -7.26
N GLU A 256 2.53 13.34 -6.63
CA GLU A 256 3.30 13.45 -5.39
C GLU A 256 4.60 14.24 -5.60
N LYS A 257 5.38 13.89 -6.62
CA LYS A 257 6.67 14.51 -6.96
C LYS A 257 6.58 16.02 -7.19
N ASN A 258 5.49 16.49 -7.80
CA ASN A 258 5.27 17.90 -8.10
C ASN A 258 4.38 18.59 -7.06
N GLU A 259 4.07 17.93 -5.93
CA GLU A 259 3.20 18.45 -4.85
C GLU A 259 1.85 18.98 -5.35
N MET A 260 1.28 18.32 -6.36
CA MET A 260 0.07 18.79 -7.02
C MET A 260 -1.15 18.71 -6.10
N GLN A 261 -2.02 19.71 -6.17
CA GLN A 261 -3.32 19.67 -5.51
C GLN A 261 -4.29 18.78 -6.30
N VAL A 262 -5.03 17.92 -5.61
CA VAL A 262 -6.07 17.09 -6.25
C VAL A 262 -7.44 17.45 -5.70
N GLU A 263 -8.33 17.82 -6.60
CA GLU A 263 -9.74 18.08 -6.33
C GLU A 263 -10.60 17.03 -7.02
N ALA A 264 -11.74 16.69 -6.41
CA ALA A 264 -12.77 15.89 -7.06
C ALA A 264 -14.11 16.61 -6.95
N HIS A 265 -14.89 16.50 -8.01
CA HIS A 265 -16.22 17.08 -8.15
C HIS A 265 -17.19 16.03 -8.69
N LEU A 266 -18.40 15.99 -8.15
CA LEU A 266 -19.51 15.27 -8.78
C LEU A 266 -20.24 16.22 -9.73
N VAL A 267 -20.41 15.82 -10.98
CA VAL A 267 -21.09 16.62 -12.01
C VAL A 267 -22.46 16.04 -12.31
N TYR A 268 -23.50 16.74 -11.88
CA TYR A 268 -24.90 16.39 -12.15
C TYR A 268 -25.38 17.11 -13.41
N THR A 269 -25.71 16.33 -14.45
CA THR A 269 -25.88 16.87 -15.81
C THR A 269 -27.28 17.44 -16.09
N HIS A 270 -28.31 16.97 -15.38
CA HIS A 270 -29.71 17.27 -15.71
C HIS A 270 -30.52 18.00 -14.65
N VAL A 271 -30.10 17.98 -13.39
CA VAL A 271 -30.81 18.60 -12.27
C VAL A 271 -29.83 19.26 -11.32
N ASP A 272 -30.30 20.30 -10.63
CA ASP A 272 -29.63 20.88 -9.48
C ASP A 272 -29.94 19.99 -8.27
N PRO A 273 -29.00 19.15 -7.81
CA PRO A 273 -29.25 18.34 -6.63
C PRO A 273 -29.33 19.27 -5.40
N GLU A 274 -30.31 19.05 -4.52
CA GLU A 274 -30.42 19.86 -3.30
C GLU A 274 -29.18 19.65 -2.40
N GLY A 275 -28.36 20.69 -2.27
CA GLY A 275 -27.25 20.76 -1.33
C GLY A 275 -25.87 20.45 -1.92
N ASN A 276 -24.83 20.70 -1.12
CA ASN A 276 -23.45 20.31 -1.42
C ASN A 276 -23.02 19.20 -0.45
N HIS A 277 -22.07 18.35 -0.84
CA HIS A 277 -21.51 17.36 0.07
C HIS A 277 -20.19 17.85 0.66
N HIS A 278 -19.98 17.64 1.97
CA HIS A 278 -18.79 18.11 2.68
C HIS A 278 -17.47 17.40 2.29
N LEU A 279 -17.52 16.44 1.35
CA LEU A 279 -16.36 15.62 0.92
C LEU A 279 -15.92 15.95 -0.50
N VAL A 280 -16.88 16.26 -1.35
CA VAL A 280 -16.72 16.43 -2.80
C VAL A 280 -17.71 17.50 -3.18
N ASP A 281 -17.21 18.54 -3.85
CA ASP A 281 -18.06 19.63 -4.32
C ASP A 281 -18.96 19.13 -5.45
N VAL A 282 -20.20 19.62 -5.46
CA VAL A 282 -21.19 19.23 -6.45
C VAL A 282 -21.35 20.33 -7.49
N LEU A 283 -21.08 19.97 -8.74
CA LEU A 283 -21.24 20.83 -9.90
C LEU A 283 -22.50 20.45 -10.67
N HIS A 284 -23.13 21.47 -11.23
CA HIS A 284 -24.35 21.38 -12.02
C HIS A 284 -24.35 22.54 -13.03
N PRO A 285 -25.29 22.59 -14.00
CA PRO A 285 -25.33 23.65 -15.02
C PRO A 285 -25.23 25.09 -14.51
N GLY A 286 -25.69 25.35 -13.27
CA GLY A 286 -25.74 26.69 -12.70
C GLY A 286 -24.41 27.20 -12.13
N ASN A 287 -23.47 26.32 -11.77
CA ASN A 287 -22.21 26.69 -11.14
C ASN A 287 -20.96 26.18 -11.88
N PHE A 288 -21.08 25.17 -12.73
CA PHE A 288 -19.96 24.46 -13.36
C PHE A 288 -18.95 25.40 -14.05
N THR A 289 -19.43 26.25 -14.97
CA THR A 289 -18.56 27.16 -15.74
C THR A 289 -17.82 28.15 -14.83
N SER A 290 -18.52 28.76 -13.87
CA SER A 290 -17.91 29.72 -12.95
C SER A 290 -16.91 29.08 -12.00
N THR A 291 -17.16 27.84 -11.55
CA THR A 291 -16.23 27.11 -10.70
C THR A 291 -14.95 26.79 -11.46
N LEU A 292 -15.04 26.23 -12.67
CA LEU A 292 -13.84 25.93 -13.48
C LEU A 292 -13.04 27.18 -13.83
N LEU A 293 -13.68 28.29 -14.21
CA LEU A 293 -12.99 29.57 -14.43
C LEU A 293 -12.19 29.99 -13.19
N ASN A 294 -12.81 29.93 -12.00
CA ASN A 294 -12.17 30.34 -10.77
C ASN A 294 -11.03 29.39 -10.35
N THR A 295 -11.19 28.08 -10.57
CA THR A 295 -10.19 27.09 -10.20
C THR A 295 -8.97 27.14 -11.12
N LEU A 296 -9.14 27.49 -12.41
CA LEU A 296 -8.08 27.44 -13.41
C LEU A 296 -7.39 28.78 -13.71
N LYS A 297 -8.00 29.92 -13.38
CA LYS A 297 -7.48 31.26 -13.74
C LYS A 297 -6.03 31.53 -13.34
N ASP A 298 -5.57 30.93 -12.23
CA ASP A 298 -4.23 31.12 -11.67
C ASP A 298 -3.33 29.88 -11.86
N GLN A 299 -3.76 28.93 -12.71
CA GLN A 299 -3.05 27.70 -12.98
C GLN A 299 -2.27 27.78 -14.29
N VAL A 300 -1.24 26.94 -14.44
CA VAL A 300 -0.43 26.88 -15.65
C VAL A 300 -0.76 25.59 -16.42
N PRO A 301 -1.14 25.67 -17.72
CA PRO A 301 -1.40 24.48 -18.51
C PRO A 301 -0.11 23.64 -18.68
N MET A 302 -0.28 22.33 -18.75
CA MET A 302 0.83 21.42 -19.04
C MET A 302 1.22 21.48 -20.52
N THR A 303 2.50 21.31 -20.80
CA THR A 303 2.98 20.98 -22.15
C THR A 303 2.62 19.55 -22.53
N GLU A 304 2.72 19.22 -23.82
CA GLU A 304 2.45 17.86 -24.30
C GLU A 304 3.27 16.79 -23.56
N GLN A 305 4.57 17.05 -23.36
CA GLN A 305 5.44 16.13 -22.65
C GLN A 305 5.05 15.99 -21.17
N GLU A 306 4.63 17.07 -20.52
CA GLU A 306 4.27 17.08 -19.10
C GLU A 306 3.00 16.25 -18.83
N TRP A 307 1.89 16.50 -19.55
CA TRP A 307 0.67 15.73 -19.30
C TRP A 307 0.84 14.28 -19.73
N TYR A 308 1.66 14.02 -20.74
CA TYR A 308 1.95 12.68 -21.19
C TYR A 308 2.73 11.88 -20.15
N ASN A 309 3.76 12.49 -19.56
CA ASN A 309 4.47 11.91 -18.42
C ASN A 309 3.52 11.66 -17.25
N TRP A 310 2.60 12.59 -16.98
CA TRP A 310 1.61 12.41 -15.92
C TRP A 310 0.68 11.23 -16.21
N ILE A 311 0.08 11.12 -17.40
CA ILE A 311 -0.84 10.01 -17.71
C ILE A 311 -0.13 8.65 -17.68
N ALA A 312 1.10 8.56 -18.20
CA ALA A 312 1.90 7.34 -18.18
C ALA A 312 2.52 7.03 -16.80
N SER A 313 2.50 8.00 -15.89
CA SER A 313 3.21 7.99 -14.62
C SER A 313 2.92 6.70 -13.85
N PRO A 314 3.92 6.07 -13.23
CA PRO A 314 3.68 4.97 -12.32
C PRO A 314 2.71 5.36 -11.20
N PHE A 315 2.04 4.34 -10.67
CA PHE A 315 1.11 4.47 -9.56
C PHE A 315 1.49 3.43 -8.52
N TYR A 316 1.74 3.89 -7.31
CA TYR A 316 2.40 3.14 -6.26
C TYR A 316 1.48 3.02 -5.05
N PRO A 317 0.45 2.14 -5.12
CA PRO A 317 -0.39 1.92 -3.96
C PRO A 317 0.46 1.30 -2.87
N LEU A 318 0.31 1.81 -1.64
CA LEU A 318 1.00 1.24 -0.49
C LEU A 318 0.52 -0.19 -0.26
N LYS A 319 1.42 -1.15 -0.51
CA LYS A 319 1.17 -2.55 -0.21
C LYS A 319 1.01 -2.73 1.30
N ASN A 320 0.05 -3.57 1.70
CA ASN A 320 -0.02 -4.01 3.09
C ASN A 320 1.27 -4.75 3.48
N ILE A 321 1.49 -4.94 4.77
CA ILE A 321 2.71 -5.56 5.29
C ILE A 321 3.00 -6.96 4.70
N ALA A 322 1.97 -7.75 4.39
CA ALA A 322 2.14 -9.09 3.83
C ALA A 322 2.60 -9.03 2.37
N ASP A 323 1.97 -8.18 1.56
CA ASP A 323 2.33 -7.97 0.15
C ASP A 323 3.70 -7.29 0.00
N ALA A 324 4.01 -6.36 0.90
CA ALA A 324 5.31 -5.72 1.01
C ALA A 324 6.42 -6.74 1.33
N THR A 325 6.16 -7.62 2.30
CA THR A 325 7.08 -8.72 2.65
C THR A 325 7.25 -9.67 1.48
N LEU A 326 6.16 -10.04 0.81
CA LEU A 326 6.21 -10.91 -0.34
C LEU A 326 7.06 -10.33 -1.47
N GLN A 327 6.86 -9.05 -1.78
CA GLN A 327 7.65 -8.36 -2.80
C GLN A 327 9.13 -8.33 -2.43
N LEU A 328 9.46 -7.93 -1.20
CA LEU A 328 10.84 -7.91 -0.70
C LEU A 328 11.52 -9.26 -0.90
N PHE A 329 10.86 -10.35 -0.52
CA PHE A 329 11.44 -11.67 -0.61
C PHE A 329 11.50 -12.23 -2.04
N LYS A 330 10.63 -11.77 -2.96
CA LYS A 330 10.65 -12.16 -4.39
C LYS A 330 11.64 -11.36 -5.23
N GLU A 331 11.71 -10.06 -5.00
CA GLU A 331 12.36 -9.10 -5.89
C GLU A 331 13.61 -8.45 -5.25
N GLY A 332 13.81 -8.60 -3.94
CA GLY A 332 14.85 -7.93 -3.17
C GLY A 332 14.61 -6.43 -2.93
N ASP A 333 13.55 -5.90 -3.53
CA ASP A 333 13.11 -4.52 -3.43
C ASP A 333 11.99 -4.37 -2.40
N LEU A 334 12.09 -3.34 -1.55
CA LEU A 334 10.97 -2.89 -0.74
C LEU A 334 9.86 -2.32 -1.65
N PRO A 335 8.57 -2.44 -1.27
CA PRO A 335 7.45 -1.96 -2.09
C PRO A 335 7.59 -0.48 -2.44
N ASN A 336 7.77 -0.20 -3.73
CA ASN A 336 7.75 1.10 -4.41
C ASN A 336 8.11 2.33 -3.56
N ILE A 337 9.27 2.23 -2.91
CA ILE A 337 10.00 3.34 -2.30
C ILE A 337 10.84 3.99 -3.41
N LYS A 338 10.22 4.59 -4.43
CA LYS A 338 10.96 5.50 -5.33
C LYS A 338 10.89 6.94 -4.83
N THR A 339 9.78 7.36 -4.23
CA THR A 339 9.65 8.67 -3.57
C THR A 339 10.27 8.69 -2.16
N ILE A 340 10.41 7.55 -1.48
CA ILE A 340 11.12 7.43 -0.17
C ILE A 340 12.62 7.07 -0.37
N ARG A 341 13.10 6.88 -1.61
CA ARG A 341 14.53 6.72 -1.90
C ARG A 341 15.16 8.11 -1.76
N GLU A 342 15.60 8.45 -0.55
CA GLU A 342 16.99 8.92 -0.30
C GLU A 342 17.36 9.27 1.15
N GLY A 343 16.43 9.45 2.09
CA GLY A 343 16.79 9.78 3.48
C GLY A 343 16.62 8.61 4.47
N ASP A 344 15.49 8.64 5.17
CA ASP A 344 15.31 8.01 6.49
C ASP A 344 15.55 6.48 6.55
N ILE A 345 14.78 5.67 5.79
CA ILE A 345 14.90 4.20 5.82
C ILE A 345 16.28 3.74 5.35
N LYS A 346 16.83 4.39 4.32
CA LYS A 346 18.14 4.05 3.76
C LYS A 346 19.25 4.37 4.77
N GLU A 347 19.23 5.57 5.34
CA GLU A 347 20.17 5.98 6.39
C GLU A 347 20.09 5.07 7.62
N THR A 348 18.89 4.68 8.05
CA THR A 348 18.69 3.69 9.12
C THR A 348 19.31 2.34 8.75
N LEU A 349 19.03 1.81 7.55
CA LEU A 349 19.58 0.53 7.10
C LEU A 349 21.11 0.59 6.97
N ASP A 350 21.67 1.67 6.44
CA ASP A 350 23.11 1.88 6.32
C ASP A 350 23.78 1.92 7.71
N SER A 351 23.16 2.60 8.68
CA SER A 351 23.62 2.63 10.08
C SER A 351 23.58 1.25 10.73
N ILE A 352 22.48 0.49 10.56
CA ILE A 352 22.37 -0.90 11.03
C ILE A 352 23.45 -1.78 10.40
N ASN A 353 23.61 -1.71 9.09
CA ASN A 353 24.56 -2.51 8.32
C ASN A 353 26.00 -2.21 8.72
N ALA A 354 26.34 -0.95 9.01
CA ALA A 354 27.66 -0.57 9.52
C ALA A 354 27.99 -1.28 10.85
N VAL A 355 27.03 -1.34 11.78
CA VAL A 355 27.21 -2.05 13.07
C VAL A 355 27.30 -3.57 12.86
N ILE A 356 26.47 -4.14 11.98
CA ILE A 356 26.50 -5.57 11.66
C ILE A 356 27.81 -5.97 10.98
N ALA A 357 28.37 -5.12 10.13
CA ALA A 357 29.61 -5.41 9.41
C ALA A 357 30.88 -5.23 10.27
N ASP A 358 30.84 -4.47 11.36
CA ASP A 358 32.03 -4.15 12.16
C ASP A 358 32.61 -5.40 12.88
N PRO A 359 33.80 -5.90 12.50
CA PRO A 359 34.38 -7.10 13.08
C PRO A 359 34.90 -6.91 14.51
N SER A 360 35.05 -5.66 14.98
CA SER A 360 35.47 -5.36 16.35
C SER A 360 34.35 -5.53 17.38
N ILE A 361 33.11 -5.62 16.92
CA ILE A 361 31.91 -5.70 17.75
C ILE A 361 31.43 -7.14 17.82
N ALA A 362 31.70 -7.81 18.94
CA ALA A 362 31.21 -9.17 19.19
C ALA A 362 29.74 -9.20 19.66
N LYS A 363 29.28 -8.15 20.36
CA LYS A 363 27.90 -8.06 20.88
C LYS A 363 27.37 -6.65 20.69
N SER A 364 26.28 -6.53 19.93
CA SER A 364 25.57 -5.28 19.72
C SER A 364 24.08 -5.43 19.93
N ILE A 365 23.47 -4.36 20.47
CA ILE A 365 22.03 -4.18 20.49
C ILE A 365 21.70 -2.82 19.89
N ILE A 366 20.81 -2.79 18.91
CA ILE A 366 20.44 -1.60 18.15
C ILE A 366 18.97 -1.34 18.37
N PHE A 367 18.59 -0.15 18.83
CA PHE A 367 17.20 0.27 18.98
C PHE A 367 16.82 1.19 17.84
N VAL A 368 15.78 0.84 17.09
CA VAL A 368 15.20 1.67 16.04
C VAL A 368 13.82 2.12 16.49
N SER A 369 13.59 3.43 16.47
CA SER A 369 12.29 4.01 16.78
C SER A 369 11.75 4.77 15.57
N GLY A 370 10.48 5.16 15.62
CA GLY A 370 9.91 5.99 14.58
C GLY A 370 8.42 6.21 14.72
N VAL A 371 7.93 7.21 13.99
CA VAL A 371 6.52 7.58 14.00
C VAL A 371 5.62 6.41 13.54
N PRO A 372 4.34 6.34 13.96
CA PRO A 372 3.41 5.32 13.48
C PRO A 372 3.36 5.30 11.94
N GLY A 373 3.42 4.10 11.36
CA GLY A 373 3.42 3.95 9.90
C GLY A 373 4.74 4.27 9.19
N SER A 374 5.84 4.52 9.91
CA SER A 374 7.17 4.83 9.32
C SER A 374 7.92 3.65 8.67
N GLY A 375 7.38 2.44 8.69
CA GLY A 375 8.02 1.28 8.05
C GLY A 375 9.04 0.51 8.91
N LYS A 376 9.02 0.66 10.24
CA LYS A 376 9.90 -0.10 11.18
C LYS A 376 9.97 -1.60 10.89
N THR A 377 8.82 -2.26 10.73
CA THR A 377 8.77 -3.69 10.41
C THR A 377 9.46 -3.98 9.06
N LEU A 378 9.32 -3.10 8.07
CA LEU A 378 10.01 -3.26 6.79
C LEU A 378 11.52 -3.12 6.93
N VAL A 379 12.01 -2.20 7.76
CA VAL A 379 13.44 -2.11 8.11
C VAL A 379 13.92 -3.43 8.69
N GLY A 380 13.22 -3.98 9.69
CA GLY A 380 13.58 -5.26 10.29
C GLY A 380 13.57 -6.44 9.32
N LEU A 381 12.53 -6.56 8.49
CA LEU A 381 12.43 -7.60 7.47
C LEU A 381 13.51 -7.45 6.39
N LYS A 382 13.82 -6.22 5.97
CA LYS A 382 14.89 -5.92 5.00
C LYS A 382 16.26 -6.28 5.57
N THR A 383 16.52 -5.96 6.83
CA THR A 383 17.75 -6.42 7.53
C THR A 383 17.86 -7.94 7.53
N VAL A 384 16.77 -8.67 7.79
CA VAL A 384 16.82 -10.15 7.71
C VAL A 384 17.06 -10.62 6.29
N TYR A 385 16.38 -10.04 5.30
CA TYR A 385 16.52 -10.42 3.89
C TYR A 385 17.94 -10.19 3.35
N ASP A 386 18.52 -9.00 3.58
CA ASP A 386 19.84 -8.61 3.07
C ASP A 386 20.95 -9.51 3.61
N HIS A 387 20.80 -9.95 4.86
CA HIS A 387 21.78 -10.80 5.54
C HIS A 387 21.44 -12.30 5.45
N ALA A 388 20.35 -12.68 4.77
CA ALA A 388 19.99 -14.09 4.57
C ALA A 388 20.88 -14.79 3.53
N HIS A 389 21.50 -14.02 2.62
CA HIS A 389 22.25 -14.53 1.48
C HIS A 389 23.77 -14.46 1.64
N ASP A 390 24.27 -13.91 2.77
CA ASP A 390 25.70 -13.94 3.07
C ASP A 390 26.12 -15.36 3.47
N LEU A 391 26.90 -15.96 2.57
CA LEU A 391 27.31 -17.36 2.57
C LEU A 391 28.06 -17.76 3.85
N GLU A 392 27.78 -18.99 4.31
CA GLU A 392 28.44 -19.74 5.41
C GLU A 392 27.85 -19.59 6.84
N THR A 393 26.69 -20.22 7.06
CA THR A 393 26.28 -21.03 8.25
C THR A 393 25.27 -20.52 9.29
N LEU A 394 24.90 -19.23 9.40
CA LEU A 394 23.93 -18.79 10.43
C LEU A 394 22.82 -17.92 9.86
N THR A 395 21.56 -18.31 10.08
CA THR A 395 20.40 -17.64 9.49
C THR A 395 19.97 -16.43 10.34
N PRO A 396 19.74 -15.25 9.77
CA PRO A 396 19.09 -14.16 10.48
C PRO A 396 17.63 -14.52 10.78
N ILE A 397 17.05 -13.90 11.81
CA ILE A 397 15.66 -14.17 12.21
C ILE A 397 14.91 -12.91 12.65
N TYR A 398 13.66 -12.81 12.21
CA TYR A 398 12.66 -11.83 12.61
C TYR A 398 11.72 -12.46 13.63
N LEU A 399 11.64 -11.87 14.82
CA LEU A 399 10.82 -12.34 15.93
C LEU A 399 9.76 -11.31 16.26
N SER A 400 8.50 -11.75 16.31
CA SER A 400 7.40 -10.91 16.76
C SER A 400 6.63 -11.60 17.88
N GLY A 401 6.22 -10.81 18.87
CA GLY A 401 5.26 -11.26 19.90
C GLY A 401 3.83 -11.43 19.36
N ASN A 402 3.61 -11.09 18.10
CA ASN A 402 2.32 -11.12 17.42
C ASN A 402 2.16 -12.40 16.58
N ASP A 403 1.71 -13.48 17.22
CA ASP A 403 1.52 -14.79 16.58
C ASP A 403 0.62 -14.72 15.31
N PRO A 404 -0.51 -13.98 15.29
CA PRO A 404 -1.30 -13.81 14.07
C PRO A 404 -0.55 -13.18 12.89
N LEU A 405 0.25 -12.13 13.13
CA LEU A 405 1.05 -11.50 12.08
C LEU A 405 2.12 -12.45 11.55
N VAL A 406 2.82 -13.15 12.43
CA VAL A 406 3.79 -14.19 12.04
C VAL A 406 3.13 -15.23 11.16
N ASN A 407 1.95 -15.72 11.54
CA ASN A 407 1.20 -16.69 10.75
C ASN A 407 0.88 -16.15 9.36
N ILE A 408 0.40 -14.90 9.25
CA ILE A 408 0.13 -14.28 7.95
C ILE A 408 1.40 -14.20 7.09
N LEU A 409 2.49 -13.64 7.62
CA LEU A 409 3.73 -13.43 6.85
C LEU A 409 4.34 -14.77 6.38
N GLN A 410 4.46 -15.75 7.27
CA GLN A 410 5.00 -17.07 6.93
C GLN A 410 4.19 -17.76 5.83
N HIS A 411 2.85 -17.75 5.96
CA HIS A 411 1.99 -18.40 4.99
C HIS A 411 1.98 -17.65 3.66
N THR A 412 1.93 -16.32 3.65
CA THR A 412 2.02 -15.51 2.42
C THR A 412 3.28 -15.83 1.62
N LEU A 413 4.44 -15.96 2.28
CA LEU A 413 5.68 -16.36 1.61
C LEU A 413 5.60 -17.79 1.06
N SER A 414 5.13 -18.74 1.89
CA SER A 414 5.08 -20.16 1.50
C SER A 414 4.11 -20.44 0.34
N THR A 415 2.93 -19.80 0.31
CA THR A 415 1.92 -19.99 -0.75
C THR A 415 2.35 -19.39 -2.08
N ASN A 416 3.26 -18.42 -2.04
CA ASN A 416 3.74 -17.70 -3.22
C ASN A 416 5.09 -18.17 -3.75
N GLY A 417 5.58 -19.32 -3.29
CA GLY A 417 6.76 -19.95 -3.86
C GLY A 417 8.08 -19.24 -3.51
N VAL A 418 8.12 -18.42 -2.45
CA VAL A 418 9.40 -17.92 -1.87
C VAL A 418 10.06 -18.98 -0.98
N ASP A 419 9.82 -20.23 -1.36
CA ASP A 419 10.25 -21.54 -0.86
C ASP A 419 10.05 -21.89 0.62
N LYS A 420 10.24 -23.19 0.88
CA LYS A 420 9.89 -24.03 2.06
C LYS A 420 10.22 -23.48 3.46
N GLU A 421 10.75 -22.28 3.61
CA GLU A 421 11.19 -21.73 4.88
C GLU A 421 10.90 -20.24 5.08
N GLY A 422 9.74 -19.72 4.67
CA GLY A 422 9.22 -18.48 5.27
C GLY A 422 9.21 -18.54 6.81
N GLY A 423 9.09 -19.75 7.37
CA GLY A 423 9.25 -20.03 8.80
C GLY A 423 10.68 -20.11 9.34
N SER A 424 11.74 -20.11 8.53
CA SER A 424 13.12 -20.03 9.06
C SER A 424 13.52 -18.59 9.39
N TYR A 425 13.01 -17.62 8.63
CA TYR A 425 13.35 -16.20 8.79
C TYR A 425 12.37 -15.40 9.65
N ILE A 426 11.10 -15.81 9.75
CA ILE A 426 10.09 -15.10 10.54
C ILE A 426 9.49 -16.09 11.53
N GLN A 427 9.50 -15.79 12.83
CA GLN A 427 8.97 -16.70 13.86
C GLN A 427 8.27 -15.96 15.00
N SER A 428 7.42 -16.71 15.72
CA SER A 428 6.86 -16.25 16.99
C SER A 428 7.96 -16.17 18.03
N MET A 429 7.95 -15.08 18.78
CA MET A 429 8.86 -14.90 19.92
C MET A 429 8.69 -15.99 20.98
N LYS A 430 7.50 -16.60 21.08
CA LYS A 430 7.19 -17.62 22.09
C LYS A 430 8.12 -18.83 21.96
N ASP A 431 8.33 -19.33 20.75
CA ASP A 431 9.15 -20.52 20.51
C ASP A 431 10.64 -20.21 20.76
N PHE A 432 11.09 -19.02 20.36
CA PHE A 432 12.45 -18.56 20.59
C PHE A 432 12.79 -18.44 22.09
N LYS A 433 11.85 -17.97 22.92
CA LYS A 433 12.02 -17.90 24.38
C LYS A 433 12.31 -19.26 25.03
N TYR A 434 11.74 -20.35 24.53
CA TYR A 434 12.05 -21.68 25.05
C TYR A 434 13.53 -22.05 24.91
N LEU A 435 14.22 -21.52 23.89
CA LEU A 435 15.65 -21.74 23.70
C LEU A 435 16.49 -21.07 24.79
N ALA A 436 16.00 -19.97 25.39
CA ALA A 436 16.68 -19.28 26.46
C ALA A 436 16.84 -20.11 27.74
N HIS A 437 15.93 -21.06 27.98
CA HIS A 437 16.00 -22.00 29.11
C HIS A 437 16.63 -23.35 28.74
N GLY A 438 16.83 -23.63 27.45
CA GLY A 438 17.44 -24.86 26.97
C GLY A 438 18.98 -24.81 26.98
N VAL A 439 19.63 -25.93 26.66
CA VAL A 439 21.10 -25.98 26.45
C VAL A 439 21.52 -25.72 24.99
N THR A 440 20.55 -25.75 24.07
CA THR A 440 20.78 -25.54 22.65
C THR A 440 20.99 -24.06 22.35
N VAL A 441 22.08 -23.75 21.66
CA VAL A 441 22.33 -22.39 21.14
C VAL A 441 21.71 -22.28 19.74
N PRO A 442 20.82 -21.30 19.49
CA PRO A 442 20.17 -21.10 18.19
C PRO A 442 21.17 -20.81 17.08
N LEU A 443 20.83 -21.17 15.84
CA LEU A 443 21.66 -20.93 14.65
C LEU A 443 21.46 -19.51 14.08
N HIS A 444 21.29 -18.51 14.95
CA HIS A 444 20.99 -17.14 14.56
C HIS A 444 21.98 -16.18 15.20
N HIS A 445 22.56 -15.27 14.40
CA HIS A 445 23.51 -14.26 14.87
C HIS A 445 23.01 -12.83 14.66
N ILE A 446 22.00 -12.64 13.80
CA ILE A 446 21.23 -11.40 13.66
C ILE A 446 19.80 -11.72 14.06
N ILE A 447 19.32 -11.03 15.09
CA ILE A 447 17.99 -11.27 15.67
C ILE A 447 17.25 -9.95 15.70
N VAL A 448 16.14 -9.87 14.98
CA VAL A 448 15.24 -8.71 14.99
C VAL A 448 14.08 -8.99 15.93
N PHE A 449 13.82 -8.10 16.88
CA PHE A 449 12.68 -8.11 17.77
C PHE A 449 11.72 -6.97 17.42
N ASP A 450 10.51 -7.34 17.04
CA ASP A 450 9.41 -6.41 16.83
C ASP A 450 8.70 -6.10 18.15
N GLU A 451 8.20 -4.87 18.29
CA GLU A 451 7.48 -4.38 19.48
C GLU A 451 8.27 -4.55 20.79
N ALA A 452 9.58 -4.28 20.76
CA ALA A 452 10.51 -4.51 21.88
C ALA A 452 10.14 -3.76 23.18
N GLN A 453 9.31 -2.72 23.08
CA GLN A 453 8.79 -1.98 24.22
C GLN A 453 7.72 -2.74 25.02
N ARG A 454 7.16 -3.84 24.50
CA ARG A 454 6.20 -4.71 25.21
C ARG A 454 6.88 -5.77 26.10
N ALA A 455 8.12 -5.52 26.50
CA ALA A 455 8.88 -6.44 27.31
C ALA A 455 8.19 -6.74 28.66
N TRP A 456 8.06 -8.02 29.03
CA TRP A 456 7.43 -8.39 30.31
C TRP A 456 8.41 -8.34 31.50
N ASP A 457 7.89 -7.91 32.66
CA ASP A 457 8.66 -7.69 33.89
C ASP A 457 9.09 -8.98 34.61
N THR A 458 8.39 -10.11 34.42
CA THR A 458 8.65 -11.36 35.16
C THR A 458 8.34 -12.61 34.35
N ASP A 459 9.30 -13.54 34.32
CA ASP A 459 9.14 -14.80 33.60
C ASP A 459 8.24 -15.77 34.35
N THR A 460 7.47 -16.54 33.59
CA THR A 460 6.59 -17.57 34.17
C THR A 460 7.36 -18.78 34.70
N LYS A 461 8.57 -19.06 34.20
CA LYS A 461 9.41 -20.20 34.62
C LYS A 461 10.54 -19.81 35.56
N GLU A 462 11.08 -18.60 35.43
CA GLU A 462 12.12 -18.02 36.28
C GLU A 462 11.61 -16.72 36.94
N PRO A 463 10.77 -16.81 38.01
CA PRO A 463 10.22 -15.63 38.68
C PRO A 463 11.33 -14.69 39.17
N GLY A 464 11.34 -13.47 38.65
CA GLY A 464 12.32 -12.42 38.97
C GLY A 464 13.28 -12.10 37.81
N GLU A 465 13.32 -12.91 36.75
CA GLU A 465 13.99 -12.56 35.50
C GLU A 465 13.00 -11.85 34.57
N ASN A 466 13.44 -10.82 33.85
CA ASN A 466 12.63 -10.09 32.87
C ASN A 466 13.02 -10.47 31.42
N GLU A 467 12.17 -10.12 30.46
CA GLU A 467 12.35 -10.51 29.06
C GLU A 467 13.69 -10.03 28.46
N ALA A 468 14.05 -8.77 28.69
CA ALA A 468 15.28 -8.19 28.17
C ALA A 468 16.52 -8.96 28.67
N THR A 469 16.55 -9.30 29.96
CA THR A 469 17.63 -10.08 30.58
C THR A 469 17.76 -11.46 29.96
N LEU A 470 16.64 -12.14 29.77
CA LEU A 470 16.58 -13.47 29.18
C LEU A 470 17.10 -13.49 27.72
N LEU A 471 16.77 -12.47 26.94
CA LEU A 471 17.24 -12.33 25.56
C LEU A 471 18.73 -11.99 25.47
N LEU A 472 19.24 -11.10 26.32
CA LEU A 472 20.69 -10.80 26.39
C LEU A 472 21.50 -12.03 26.83
N ARG A 473 20.99 -12.80 27.80
CA ARG A 473 21.58 -14.09 28.22
C ARG A 473 21.65 -15.10 27.08
N LEU A 474 20.62 -15.13 26.22
CA LEU A 474 20.65 -15.96 25.02
C LEU A 474 21.68 -15.44 24.01
N GLY A 475 21.74 -14.12 23.79
CA GLY A 475 22.75 -13.48 22.95
C GLY A 475 24.19 -13.77 23.40
N ASP A 476 24.44 -13.83 24.71
CA ASP A 476 25.74 -14.20 25.25
C ASP A 476 26.20 -15.58 24.82
N ARG A 477 25.28 -16.55 24.81
CA ARG A 477 25.58 -17.93 24.39
C ARG A 477 25.81 -18.03 22.89
N ILE A 478 25.08 -17.22 22.10
CA ILE A 478 25.27 -17.12 20.65
C ILE A 478 26.64 -16.54 20.35
N ALA A 479 26.98 -15.38 20.92
CA ALA A 479 28.29 -14.76 20.74
C ALA A 479 29.44 -15.66 21.21
N ALA A 480 29.27 -16.38 22.33
CA ALA A 480 30.28 -17.31 22.82
C ALA A 480 30.52 -18.50 21.85
N LYS A 481 29.48 -18.95 21.13
CA LYS A 481 29.57 -20.07 20.19
C LYS A 481 30.03 -19.65 18.80
N TYR A 482 29.56 -18.50 18.32
CA TYR A 482 29.71 -18.06 16.93
C TYR A 482 30.57 -16.81 16.76
N GLY A 483 31.08 -16.24 17.85
CA GLY A 483 31.96 -15.08 17.85
C GLY A 483 31.24 -13.72 17.77
N LYS A 484 29.99 -13.69 17.28
CA LYS A 484 29.22 -12.46 17.12
C LYS A 484 27.71 -12.64 17.35
N VAL A 485 27.07 -11.60 17.87
CA VAL A 485 25.60 -11.43 17.88
C VAL A 485 25.20 -9.97 17.72
N THR A 486 24.18 -9.71 16.92
CA THR A 486 23.49 -8.42 16.81
C THR A 486 22.01 -8.62 17.13
N ILE A 487 21.50 -7.85 18.07
CA ILE A 487 20.08 -7.77 18.39
C ILE A 487 19.53 -6.43 17.89
N LEU A 488 18.55 -6.44 16.99
CA LEU A 488 17.84 -5.26 16.52
C LEU A 488 16.47 -5.18 17.18
N CYS A 489 16.20 -4.14 17.96
CA CYS A 489 14.95 -3.89 18.65
C CYS A 489 14.16 -2.79 17.94
N LEU A 490 13.03 -3.16 17.33
CA LEU A 490 12.09 -2.20 16.74
C LEU A 490 11.11 -1.72 17.82
N ILE A 491 10.98 -0.40 17.96
CA ILE A 491 10.13 0.23 18.98
C ILE A 491 8.93 0.92 18.32
N GLY A 492 7.72 0.52 18.72
CA GLY A 492 6.48 1.18 18.36
C GLY A 492 6.04 2.23 19.38
N ASP A 493 5.70 3.45 18.92
CA ASP A 493 5.02 4.42 19.76
C ASP A 493 3.54 4.02 19.97
N GLY A 494 3.19 3.61 21.19
CA GLY A 494 1.85 3.62 21.76
C GLY A 494 0.84 2.55 21.30
N GLN A 495 0.55 1.60 22.18
CA GLN A 495 -0.79 1.06 22.54
C GLN A 495 -0.59 -0.15 23.46
N ALA A 496 -0.64 0.09 24.77
CA ALA A 496 -0.57 -0.94 25.79
C ALA A 496 -1.98 -1.46 26.13
N ILE A 497 -2.22 -2.75 25.90
CA ILE A 497 -3.43 -3.49 26.24
C ILE A 497 -3.27 -4.11 27.64
N HIS A 498 -2.04 -4.45 28.06
CA HIS A 498 -1.74 -4.98 29.39
C HIS A 498 -1.12 -3.94 30.34
N ARG A 499 -1.39 -4.06 31.65
CA ARG A 499 -0.88 -3.16 32.71
C ARG A 499 0.65 -3.02 32.77
N HIS A 500 1.41 -3.89 32.09
CA HIS A 500 2.88 -3.97 32.15
C HIS A 500 3.56 -3.59 30.81
N GLU A 501 2.81 -3.13 29.80
CA GLU A 501 3.37 -2.86 28.45
C GLU A 501 3.93 -1.44 28.26
N GLU A 502 3.67 -0.49 29.17
CA GLU A 502 4.24 0.87 29.13
C GLU A 502 5.61 0.99 29.82
N THR A 503 6.12 -0.09 30.43
CA THR A 503 7.34 -0.10 31.26
C THR A 503 8.50 -0.91 30.67
N GLY A 504 8.39 -1.43 29.45
CA GLY A 504 9.38 -2.36 28.89
C GLY A 504 10.73 -1.75 28.55
N MET A 505 10.80 -0.45 28.18
CA MET A 505 12.09 0.20 27.87
C MET A 505 13.03 0.33 29.09
N PRO A 506 12.54 0.73 30.29
CA PRO A 506 13.30 0.60 31.53
C PRO A 506 13.92 -0.79 31.77
N LEU A 507 13.22 -1.88 31.42
CA LEU A 507 13.75 -3.24 31.59
C LEU A 507 15.00 -3.48 30.74
N TRP A 508 15.04 -2.96 29.51
CA TRP A 508 16.22 -3.03 28.65
C TRP A 508 17.39 -2.23 29.24
N VAL A 509 17.12 -1.05 29.80
CA VAL A 509 18.15 -0.24 30.48
C VAL A 509 18.72 -0.98 31.68
N ASP A 510 17.86 -1.55 32.53
CA ASP A 510 18.28 -2.30 33.71
C ASP A 510 19.12 -3.53 33.33
N ALA A 511 18.71 -4.25 32.28
CA ALA A 511 19.43 -5.42 31.78
C ALA A 511 20.81 -5.07 31.18
N LEU A 512 20.98 -3.88 30.61
CA LEU A 512 22.23 -3.40 30.00
C LEU A 512 23.14 -2.61 30.95
N SER A 513 22.61 -2.06 32.05
CA SER A 513 23.35 -1.12 32.91
C SER A 513 24.62 -1.70 33.54
N ASN A 514 24.73 -3.03 33.66
CA ASN A 514 25.91 -3.72 34.17
C ASN A 514 26.68 -4.51 33.09
N ARG A 515 26.50 -4.18 31.81
CA ARG A 515 27.00 -4.94 30.66
C ARG A 515 27.93 -4.10 29.78
N SER A 516 29.18 -3.89 30.21
CA SER A 516 30.19 -3.22 29.37
C SER A 516 30.64 -4.05 28.17
N ASP A 517 30.30 -5.34 28.15
CA ASP A 517 30.55 -6.27 27.06
C ASP A 517 29.56 -6.15 25.88
N TRP A 518 28.48 -5.38 26.04
CA TRP A 518 27.50 -5.09 24.98
C TRP A 518 27.62 -3.65 24.49
N ASN A 519 27.54 -3.45 23.17
CA ASN A 519 27.47 -2.13 22.56
C ASN A 519 26.01 -1.78 22.25
N ALA A 520 25.46 -0.77 22.93
CA ALA A 520 24.09 -0.32 22.72
C ALA A 520 24.05 0.88 21.77
N TYR A 521 23.21 0.80 20.74
CA TYR A 521 22.98 1.88 19.77
C TYR A 521 21.54 2.36 19.90
N VAL A 522 21.32 3.66 20.10
CA VAL A 522 19.99 4.26 20.29
C VAL A 522 19.84 5.56 19.50
N PRO A 523 18.61 5.97 19.15
CA PRO A 523 18.39 7.31 18.62
C PRO A 523 18.48 8.37 19.72
N ASP A 524 18.66 9.63 19.31
CA ASP A 524 18.85 10.77 20.23
C ASP A 524 17.76 10.86 21.31
N SER A 525 16.52 10.54 20.96
CA SER A 525 15.36 10.57 21.85
C SER A 525 15.49 9.65 23.06
N TYR A 526 16.29 8.59 22.98
CA TYR A 526 16.50 7.62 24.07
C TYR A 526 17.82 7.81 24.83
N LYS A 527 18.67 8.77 24.41
CA LYS A 527 19.97 9.05 25.05
C LYS A 527 19.87 9.25 26.56
N GLN A 528 18.87 10.00 27.02
CA GLN A 528 18.68 10.26 28.45
C GLN A 528 18.26 8.99 29.21
N LEU A 529 17.35 8.20 28.64
CA LEU A 529 16.85 6.97 29.25
C LEU A 529 17.96 5.93 29.39
N PHE A 530 18.84 5.80 28.40
CA PHE A 530 19.95 4.83 28.38
C PHE A 530 21.25 5.35 29.01
N SER A 531 21.22 6.51 29.70
CA SER A 531 22.43 7.17 30.22
C SER A 531 23.24 6.35 31.23
N SER A 532 22.65 5.33 31.85
CA SER A 532 23.35 4.39 32.75
C SER A 532 24.04 3.23 32.03
N VAL A 533 23.83 3.06 30.73
CA VAL A 533 24.43 1.96 29.95
C VAL A 533 25.91 2.26 29.66
N PRO A 534 26.86 1.36 30.00
CA PRO A 534 28.29 1.68 29.95
C PRO A 534 28.85 1.99 28.56
N THR A 535 28.38 1.26 27.54
CA THR A 535 28.87 1.36 26.15
C THR A 535 27.72 1.77 25.24
N LEU A 536 27.36 3.06 25.32
CA LEU A 536 26.25 3.66 24.58
C LEU A 536 26.74 4.48 23.40
N HIS A 537 26.17 4.21 22.23
CA HIS A 537 26.35 4.96 20.99
C HIS A 537 25.02 5.59 20.60
N VAL A 538 25.04 6.86 20.20
CA VAL A 538 23.84 7.59 19.80
C VAL A 538 23.93 7.91 18.32
N SER A 539 22.92 7.51 17.56
CA SER A 539 22.85 7.68 16.10
C SER A 539 21.47 8.26 15.74
N PRO A 540 21.40 9.52 15.27
CA PRO A 540 20.15 10.14 14.83
C PRO A 540 19.43 9.32 13.74
N GLU A 541 20.21 8.63 12.91
CA GLU A 541 19.74 7.81 11.78
C GLU A 541 18.92 6.58 12.21
N LEU A 542 18.89 6.24 13.50
CA LEU A 542 18.04 5.17 14.06
C LEU A 542 16.61 5.64 14.41
N MET A 543 16.24 6.86 14.04
CA MET A 543 14.91 7.43 14.24
C MET A 543 14.21 7.64 12.89
N LEU A 544 13.23 6.80 12.57
CA LEU A 544 12.38 6.99 11.40
C LEU A 544 11.36 8.12 11.66
N THR A 545 11.68 9.30 11.16
CA THR A 545 10.90 10.53 11.28
C THR A 545 9.76 10.65 10.26
N THR A 546 9.88 10.00 9.11
CA THR A 546 8.90 10.10 8.02
C THR A 546 7.94 8.91 8.01
N SER A 547 6.63 9.18 7.95
CA SER A 547 5.63 8.13 7.69
C SER A 547 5.73 7.72 6.22
N ILE A 548 5.98 6.45 5.92
CA ILE A 548 5.88 5.93 4.56
C ILE A 548 4.43 5.83 4.07
N ARG A 549 3.46 6.16 4.94
CA ARG A 549 2.03 6.13 4.65
C ARG A 549 1.48 7.55 4.65
N HIS A 550 1.48 8.21 3.50
CA HIS A 550 0.87 9.54 3.32
C HIS A 550 -0.65 9.52 3.60
N ASP A 551 -1.32 8.39 3.39
CA ASP A 551 -2.72 8.10 3.73
C ASP A 551 -2.98 7.83 5.21
N PHE A 552 -2.01 7.96 6.12
CA PHE A 552 -2.24 7.63 7.52
C PHE A 552 -3.24 8.61 8.16
N ILE A 553 -4.50 8.20 8.20
CA ILE A 553 -5.55 8.90 8.93
C ILE A 553 -5.39 8.53 10.41
N ASN A 554 -4.89 9.47 11.20
CA ASN A 554 -4.74 9.24 12.64
C ASN A 554 -6.11 9.18 13.32
N VAL A 555 -6.61 7.97 13.56
CA VAL A 555 -7.90 7.69 14.20
C VAL A 555 -7.86 7.92 15.72
N SER A 556 -6.68 8.04 16.32
CA SER A 556 -6.51 8.09 17.79
C SER A 556 -7.27 9.24 18.47
N PRO A 557 -7.22 10.51 17.99
CA PRO A 557 -7.97 11.60 18.62
C PRO A 557 -9.48 11.37 18.66
N TRP A 558 -10.02 10.72 17.62
CA TRP A 558 -11.44 10.35 17.55
C TRP A 558 -11.79 9.26 18.57
N VAL A 559 -10.92 8.26 18.70
CA VAL A 559 -11.10 7.16 19.67
C VAL A 559 -11.00 7.64 21.11
N GLU A 560 -10.04 8.50 21.43
CA GLU A 560 -9.97 9.12 22.76
C GLU A 560 -11.26 9.87 23.09
N ALA A 561 -11.76 10.67 22.14
CA ALA A 561 -13.00 11.42 22.32
C ALA A 561 -14.23 10.51 22.52
N ILE A 562 -14.30 9.36 21.83
CA ILE A 562 -15.34 8.34 22.02
C ILE A 562 -15.26 7.75 23.43
N LEU A 563 -14.07 7.37 23.89
CA LEU A 563 -13.89 6.77 25.21
C LEU A 563 -14.17 7.77 26.34
N GLU A 564 -13.89 9.06 26.11
CA GLU A 564 -14.27 10.18 26.98
C GLU A 564 -15.76 10.54 26.93
N LEU A 565 -16.53 10.00 25.96
CA LEU A 565 -17.89 10.43 25.60
C LEU A 565 -18.02 11.94 25.29
N ASN A 566 -16.96 12.52 24.71
CA ASN A 566 -16.93 13.92 24.34
C ASN A 566 -17.44 14.13 22.91
N MET A 567 -18.73 14.46 22.78
CA MET A 567 -19.42 14.62 21.50
C MET A 567 -18.75 15.64 20.56
N ASP A 568 -18.37 16.82 21.08
CA ASP A 568 -17.82 17.90 20.26
C ASP A 568 -16.42 17.56 19.74
N LYS A 569 -15.56 17.01 20.62
CA LYS A 569 -14.24 16.52 20.20
C LYS A 569 -14.36 15.39 19.20
N ALA A 570 -15.27 14.44 19.42
CA ALA A 570 -15.46 13.29 18.53
C ALA A 570 -15.96 13.74 17.15
N ARG A 571 -16.95 14.64 17.10
CA ARG A 571 -17.45 15.18 15.82
C ARG A 571 -16.36 15.94 15.07
N LYS A 572 -15.59 16.79 15.76
CA LYS A 572 -14.48 17.53 15.14
C LYS A 572 -13.41 16.58 14.59
N ALA A 573 -12.94 15.63 15.40
CA ALA A 573 -11.94 14.66 14.97
C ALA A 573 -12.46 13.80 13.80
N TYR A 574 -13.74 13.41 13.82
CA TYR A 574 -14.36 12.70 12.72
C TYR A 574 -14.41 13.55 11.44
N GLN A 575 -14.79 14.83 11.52
CA GLN A 575 -14.77 15.75 10.38
C GLN A 575 -13.37 15.90 9.76
N ASP A 576 -12.34 16.00 10.62
CA ASP A 576 -10.94 16.07 10.17
C ASP A 576 -10.51 14.78 9.46
N MET A 577 -10.94 13.61 9.96
CA MET A 577 -10.69 12.32 9.32
C MET A 577 -11.47 12.18 8.00
N LEU A 578 -12.72 12.60 8.00
CA LEU A 578 -13.64 12.55 6.87
C LEU A 578 -13.14 13.42 5.71
N ALA A 579 -12.66 14.63 5.98
CA ALA A 579 -12.02 15.50 4.98
C ALA A 579 -10.83 14.83 4.27
N LYS A 580 -10.15 13.89 4.94
CA LYS A 580 -9.06 13.06 4.43
C LYS A 580 -9.52 11.76 3.77
N GLY A 581 -10.82 11.57 3.58
CA GLY A 581 -11.42 10.39 2.93
C GLY A 581 -11.86 9.28 3.89
N PHE A 582 -11.77 9.46 5.21
CA PHE A 582 -12.17 8.40 6.15
C PHE A 582 -13.69 8.25 6.24
N LEU A 583 -14.21 7.14 5.72
CA LEU A 583 -15.64 6.87 5.76
C LEU A 583 -16.00 5.97 6.94
N CYS A 584 -17.08 6.32 7.63
CA CYS A 584 -17.63 5.50 8.69
C CYS A 584 -19.10 5.21 8.37
N TRP A 585 -19.50 3.96 8.54
CA TRP A 585 -20.88 3.51 8.41
C TRP A 585 -21.37 2.99 9.76
N ARG A 586 -22.68 2.99 9.99
CA ARG A 586 -23.29 2.28 11.11
C ARG A 586 -24.37 1.33 10.62
N ALA A 587 -24.51 0.20 11.29
CA ALA A 587 -25.62 -0.72 11.04
C ALA A 587 -26.04 -1.43 12.33
N TRP A 588 -27.34 -1.69 12.46
CA TRP A 588 -27.88 -2.64 13.43
C TRP A 588 -28.43 -3.91 12.79
N ASP A 589 -28.68 -3.89 11.47
CA ASP A 589 -29.32 -5.00 10.75
C ASP A 589 -28.21 -5.86 10.13
N PRO A 590 -28.05 -7.13 10.57
CA PRO A 590 -27.01 -8.01 10.02
C PRO A 590 -27.15 -8.21 8.50
N LYS A 591 -28.33 -8.01 7.91
CA LYS A 591 -28.53 -8.12 6.45
C LYS A 591 -27.77 -7.04 5.66
N LYS A 592 -27.34 -5.95 6.31
CA LYS A 592 -26.54 -4.89 5.67
C LYS A 592 -25.06 -5.24 5.58
N LEU A 593 -24.56 -6.17 6.42
CA LEU A 593 -23.14 -6.51 6.46
C LEU A 593 -22.62 -7.12 5.14
N PRO A 594 -23.31 -8.06 4.48
CA PRO A 594 -22.88 -8.54 3.16
C PRO A 594 -22.82 -7.44 2.11
N GLY A 595 -23.75 -6.48 2.16
CA GLY A 595 -23.74 -5.32 1.26
C GLY A 595 -22.51 -4.44 1.46
N PHE A 596 -22.08 -4.23 2.71
CA PHE A 596 -20.84 -3.53 3.01
C PHE A 596 -19.60 -4.28 2.49
N VAL A 597 -19.56 -5.60 2.67
CA VAL A 597 -18.48 -6.43 2.10
C VAL A 597 -18.43 -6.31 0.58
N SER A 598 -19.57 -6.42 -0.10
CA SER A 598 -19.66 -6.24 -1.55
C SER A 598 -19.23 -4.85 -1.98
N TYR A 599 -19.61 -3.81 -1.23
CA TYR A 599 -19.16 -2.44 -1.47
C TYR A 599 -17.63 -2.34 -1.39
N VAL A 600 -17.00 -2.90 -0.35
CA VAL A 600 -15.52 -2.89 -0.23
C VAL A 600 -14.87 -3.64 -1.39
N GLN A 601 -15.34 -4.85 -1.72
CA GLN A 601 -14.76 -5.66 -2.80
C GLN A 601 -14.90 -5.00 -4.18
N GLN A 602 -16.00 -4.29 -4.44
CA GLN A 602 -16.23 -3.58 -5.69
C GLN A 602 -15.44 -2.26 -5.75
N ASN A 603 -15.37 -1.54 -4.62
CA ASN A 603 -14.82 -0.19 -4.62
C ASN A 603 -13.34 -0.11 -4.27
N TYR A 604 -12.82 -1.12 -3.59
CA TYR A 604 -11.47 -1.17 -3.07
C TYR A 604 -10.93 -2.60 -3.26
N PRO A 605 -10.73 -3.05 -4.52
CA PRO A 605 -10.25 -4.39 -4.79
C PRO A 605 -8.88 -4.60 -4.12
N GLY A 606 -8.73 -5.69 -3.36
CA GLY A 606 -7.51 -6.01 -2.59
C GLY A 606 -7.49 -5.49 -1.16
N ASP A 607 -8.39 -4.57 -0.79
CA ASP A 607 -8.53 -4.11 0.60
C ASP A 607 -9.29 -5.14 1.46
N HIS A 608 -8.86 -5.27 2.70
CA HIS A 608 -9.37 -6.29 3.62
C HIS A 608 -10.50 -5.76 4.50
N THR A 609 -11.54 -6.58 4.65
CA THR A 609 -12.69 -6.33 5.54
C THR A 609 -13.05 -7.59 6.30
N GLY A 610 -13.57 -7.45 7.51
CA GLY A 610 -13.98 -8.56 8.35
C GLY A 610 -14.50 -8.11 9.70
N ILE A 611 -15.15 -9.03 10.42
CA ILE A 611 -15.69 -8.76 11.76
C ILE A 611 -14.55 -8.70 12.76
N VAL A 612 -14.42 -7.56 13.44
CA VAL A 612 -13.55 -7.39 14.61
C VAL A 612 -14.39 -7.14 15.86
N VAL A 613 -14.08 -7.83 16.94
CA VAL A 613 -15.00 -7.95 18.07
C VAL A 613 -14.29 -8.27 19.38
N SER A 614 -14.80 -7.76 20.50
CA SER A 614 -14.24 -8.03 21.82
C SER A 614 -14.29 -9.52 22.21
N SER A 615 -13.23 -10.02 22.85
CA SER A 615 -13.16 -11.38 23.38
C SER A 615 -13.95 -11.63 24.68
N HIS A 616 -14.52 -10.57 25.29
CA HIS A 616 -15.04 -10.60 26.66
C HIS A 616 -16.50 -11.02 26.83
N LEU A 617 -17.25 -11.22 25.74
CA LEU A 617 -18.59 -11.81 25.77
C LEU A 617 -18.64 -13.09 24.94
N ARG A 618 -19.52 -14.02 25.33
CA ARG A 618 -19.78 -15.20 24.52
C ARG A 618 -20.57 -14.80 23.28
N HIS A 619 -20.02 -15.06 22.10
CA HIS A 619 -20.74 -14.80 20.85
C HIS A 619 -21.92 -15.75 20.64
N ILE A 620 -22.96 -15.21 20.02
CA ILE A 620 -24.20 -15.93 19.71
C ILE A 620 -24.15 -16.33 18.22
N PRO A 621 -24.33 -17.62 17.86
CA PRO A 621 -24.50 -18.01 16.47
C PRO A 621 -25.64 -17.21 15.81
N GLY A 622 -25.44 -16.75 14.58
CA GLY A 622 -26.42 -15.90 13.89
C GLY A 622 -26.30 -14.38 14.15
N MET A 623 -25.48 -13.94 15.11
CA MET A 623 -25.36 -12.51 15.51
C MET A 623 -25.02 -11.56 14.36
N PHE A 624 -24.22 -12.01 13.40
CA PHE A 624 -23.80 -11.23 12.21
C PHE A 624 -24.45 -11.74 10.92
N GLY A 625 -25.50 -12.58 11.05
CA GLY A 625 -26.15 -13.26 9.94
C GLY A 625 -26.11 -14.79 10.09
N PRO A 626 -26.94 -15.52 9.34
CA PRO A 626 -27.12 -16.97 9.48
C PRO A 626 -25.83 -17.80 9.37
N GLN A 627 -24.83 -17.29 8.66
CA GLN A 627 -23.55 -17.94 8.43
C GLN A 627 -22.58 -17.84 9.63
N TYR A 628 -22.85 -16.95 10.58
CA TYR A 628 -21.94 -16.69 11.70
C TYR A 628 -22.01 -17.81 12.75
N ARG A 629 -20.85 -18.43 13.02
CA ARG A 629 -20.73 -19.67 13.81
C ARG A 629 -20.58 -19.43 15.32
N GLY A 630 -20.38 -18.19 15.76
CA GLY A 630 -20.18 -17.89 17.19
C GLY A 630 -18.82 -18.30 17.74
N SER A 631 -17.77 -18.28 16.92
CA SER A 631 -16.40 -18.63 17.34
C SER A 631 -15.38 -17.58 16.93
N TYR A 632 -14.34 -17.44 17.76
CA TYR A 632 -13.16 -16.63 17.49
C TYR A 632 -12.24 -17.33 16.49
N VAL A 633 -11.60 -16.54 15.64
CA VAL A 633 -10.44 -16.99 14.85
C VAL A 633 -9.25 -17.23 15.77
N LYS A 634 -8.55 -18.35 15.59
CA LYS A 634 -7.31 -18.64 16.32
C LYS A 634 -6.12 -18.03 15.57
N ALA A 635 -5.05 -17.69 16.29
CA ALA A 635 -3.81 -17.18 15.67
C ALA A 635 -3.26 -18.10 14.56
N THR A 636 -3.38 -19.42 14.72
CA THR A 636 -2.94 -20.42 13.72
C THR A 636 -3.80 -20.43 12.44
N GLU A 637 -4.95 -19.77 12.47
CA GLU A 637 -5.90 -19.68 11.35
C GLU A 637 -5.93 -18.24 10.79
N ALA A 638 -5.02 -17.36 11.25
CA ALA A 638 -5.03 -15.94 10.91
C ALA A 638 -4.87 -15.72 9.40
N TYR A 639 -3.93 -16.41 8.75
CA TYR A 639 -3.73 -16.32 7.29
C TYR A 639 -4.98 -16.72 6.50
N GLN A 640 -5.56 -17.89 6.83
CA GLN A 640 -6.76 -18.39 6.15
C GLN A 640 -7.93 -17.43 6.37
N TRP A 641 -8.12 -16.94 7.59
CA TRP A 641 -9.17 -15.97 7.84
C TRP A 641 -8.94 -14.68 7.07
N TYR A 642 -7.75 -14.10 7.18
CA TYR A 642 -7.40 -12.81 6.59
C TYR A 642 -7.61 -12.80 5.08
N ASN A 643 -7.04 -13.79 4.37
CA ASN A 643 -7.06 -13.85 2.90
C ASN A 643 -8.33 -14.49 2.32
N GLU A 644 -8.96 -15.45 3.02
CA GLU A 644 -10.00 -16.30 2.42
C GLU A 644 -11.37 -16.28 3.12
N GLU A 645 -11.47 -15.88 4.40
CA GLU A 645 -12.73 -16.02 5.14
C GLU A 645 -13.27 -14.72 5.76
N SER A 646 -12.45 -13.69 5.89
CA SER A 646 -12.75 -12.42 6.54
C SER A 646 -14.03 -11.78 5.98
N TYR A 647 -14.14 -11.75 4.65
CA TYR A 647 -15.29 -11.29 3.89
C TYR A 647 -16.52 -12.22 3.95
N LYS A 648 -16.36 -13.49 4.37
CA LYS A 648 -17.48 -14.45 4.48
C LYS A 648 -18.33 -14.21 5.73
N LEU A 649 -17.86 -13.41 6.69
CA LEU A 649 -18.57 -13.04 7.92
C LEU A 649 -18.99 -14.25 8.78
N THR A 650 -18.25 -15.36 8.70
CA THR A 650 -18.59 -16.60 9.41
C THR A 650 -18.07 -16.63 10.85
N ARG A 651 -17.03 -15.84 11.14
CA ARG A 651 -16.29 -15.81 12.42
C ARG A 651 -15.76 -14.40 12.68
N GLY A 652 -15.55 -14.07 13.95
CA GLY A 652 -15.01 -12.78 14.38
C GLY A 652 -13.54 -12.89 14.80
N ALA A 653 -12.77 -11.85 14.50
CA ALA A 653 -11.41 -11.66 14.97
C ALA A 653 -11.40 -10.86 16.27
N SER A 654 -10.72 -11.36 17.30
CA SER A 654 -10.58 -10.64 18.57
C SER A 654 -9.53 -9.53 18.50
N GLU A 655 -9.49 -8.67 19.51
CA GLU A 655 -8.44 -7.67 19.73
C GLU A 655 -7.02 -8.26 19.68
N PHE A 656 -6.87 -9.53 20.11
CA PHE A 656 -5.59 -10.25 20.06
C PHE A 656 -5.23 -10.72 18.65
N LEU A 657 -6.23 -11.14 17.84
CA LEU A 657 -5.96 -11.57 16.48
C LEU A 657 -5.52 -10.39 15.62
N ILE A 658 -6.24 -9.27 15.73
CA ILE A 658 -6.05 -8.10 14.85
C ILE A 658 -4.91 -7.18 15.29
N GLN A 659 -4.23 -7.53 16.38
CA GLN A 659 -3.02 -6.83 16.79
C GLN A 659 -2.02 -6.97 15.63
N GLY A 660 -1.51 -5.85 15.11
CA GLY A 660 -0.61 -5.80 13.94
C GLY A 660 -1.11 -6.37 12.60
N ILE A 661 -2.36 -6.85 12.53
CA ILE A 661 -3.03 -7.13 11.25
C ILE A 661 -3.69 -5.84 10.76
N GLU A 662 -3.57 -5.61 9.46
CA GLU A 662 -4.01 -4.38 8.82
C GLU A 662 -5.36 -4.66 8.13
N LEU A 663 -6.45 -4.03 8.58
CA LEU A 663 -7.74 -4.09 7.90
C LEU A 663 -8.10 -2.69 7.43
N GLU A 664 -8.27 -2.51 6.12
CA GLU A 664 -8.62 -1.21 5.56
C GLU A 664 -10.04 -0.79 5.94
N PHE A 665 -10.97 -1.76 5.94
CA PHE A 665 -12.40 -1.58 6.20
C PHE A 665 -12.96 -2.55 7.25
N PRO A 666 -12.51 -2.52 8.52
CA PRO A 666 -13.03 -3.43 9.54
C PRO A 666 -14.50 -3.19 9.86
N ILE A 667 -15.22 -4.26 10.18
CA ILE A 667 -16.54 -4.24 10.78
C ILE A 667 -16.35 -4.32 12.30
N VAL A 668 -16.31 -3.17 12.96
CA VAL A 668 -16.13 -3.07 14.42
C VAL A 668 -17.47 -3.33 15.10
N SER A 669 -17.55 -4.40 15.88
CA SER A 669 -18.79 -4.83 16.52
C SER A 669 -18.86 -4.51 18.00
N PHE A 670 -19.88 -3.76 18.39
CA PHE A 670 -20.25 -3.55 19.78
C PHE A 670 -21.19 -4.66 20.23
N ILE A 671 -20.68 -5.72 20.84
CA ILE A 671 -21.51 -6.88 21.24
C ILE A 671 -22.25 -6.70 22.57
N GLY A 672 -22.18 -5.52 23.17
CA GLY A 672 -22.90 -5.20 24.40
C GLY A 672 -22.17 -5.60 25.69
N ASP A 673 -20.89 -5.98 25.63
CA ASP A 673 -20.00 -6.09 26.79
C ASP A 673 -19.59 -4.72 27.37
N PHE A 674 -19.55 -3.69 26.51
CA PHE A 674 -19.28 -2.30 26.86
C PHE A 674 -20.22 -1.38 26.07
N TYR A 675 -21.03 -0.58 26.77
CA TYR A 675 -22.12 0.17 26.14
C TYR A 675 -22.44 1.45 26.91
N ILE A 676 -23.13 2.40 26.26
CA ILE A 676 -23.57 3.65 26.88
C ILE A 676 -24.92 3.42 27.55
N GLN A 677 -25.04 3.86 28.80
CA GLN A 677 -26.30 3.94 29.51
C GLN A 677 -26.32 5.17 30.42
N ASN A 678 -27.36 5.99 30.30
CA ASN A 678 -27.51 7.25 31.04
C ASN A 678 -26.27 8.18 30.91
N GLY A 679 -25.74 8.30 29.69
CA GLY A 679 -24.61 9.17 29.35
C GLY A 679 -23.26 8.68 29.88
N LYS A 680 -23.12 7.41 30.26
CA LYS A 680 -21.87 6.83 30.77
C LYS A 680 -21.59 5.47 30.17
N TRP A 681 -20.31 5.15 29.99
CA TRP A 681 -19.87 3.80 29.69
C TRP A 681 -20.15 2.84 30.85
N VAL A 682 -20.80 1.73 30.54
CA VAL A 682 -21.19 0.65 31.46
C VAL A 682 -20.64 -0.67 30.94
N VAL A 683 -20.11 -1.47 31.87
CA VAL A 683 -19.63 -2.84 31.61
C VAL A 683 -20.76 -3.82 31.87
N ASP A 684 -20.98 -4.76 30.94
CA ASP A 684 -21.97 -5.82 31.15
C ASP A 684 -21.56 -6.76 32.30
N PRO A 685 -22.47 -7.12 33.21
CA PRO A 685 -22.15 -8.04 34.31
C PRO A 685 -21.73 -9.45 33.88
N LYS A 686 -22.05 -9.88 32.66
CA LYS A 686 -21.66 -11.17 32.08
C LYS A 686 -20.36 -11.07 31.28
N ALA A 687 -19.80 -9.88 31.09
CA ALA A 687 -18.45 -9.74 30.55
C ALA A 687 -17.47 -10.41 31.53
N THR A 688 -16.70 -11.39 31.05
CA THR A 688 -15.81 -12.16 31.93
C THR A 688 -14.35 -11.86 31.63
N ASN A 689 -13.56 -11.75 32.70
CA ASN A 689 -12.13 -11.99 32.67
C ASN A 689 -11.66 -12.50 34.05
N PRO A 690 -11.41 -13.82 34.21
CA PRO A 690 -10.94 -14.37 35.48
C PRO A 690 -9.55 -13.80 35.83
N GLY A 691 -9.47 -12.91 36.83
CA GLY A 691 -8.20 -12.49 37.45
C GLY A 691 -7.85 -10.99 37.41
N LEU A 692 -8.68 -10.11 36.84
CA LEU A 692 -8.35 -8.67 36.74
C LEU A 692 -9.11 -7.79 37.74
N LYS A 693 -8.41 -6.79 38.31
CA LYS A 693 -8.95 -5.84 39.32
C LYS A 693 -9.82 -4.72 38.72
N ASP A 694 -9.72 -4.43 37.42
CA ASP A 694 -10.45 -3.34 36.76
C ASP A 694 -10.85 -3.71 35.32
N LEU A 695 -12.03 -4.31 35.17
CA LEU A 695 -12.56 -4.76 33.88
C LEU A 695 -12.93 -3.59 32.95
N ARG A 696 -13.27 -2.42 33.51
CA ARG A 696 -13.63 -1.25 32.72
C ARG A 696 -12.43 -0.75 31.93
N LYS A 697 -11.29 -0.53 32.59
CA LYS A 697 -10.07 -0.07 31.91
C LYS A 697 -9.60 -1.05 30.83
N VAL A 698 -9.80 -2.35 31.05
CA VAL A 698 -9.50 -3.39 30.06
C VAL A 698 -10.39 -3.23 28.83
N LEU A 699 -11.71 -3.10 29.01
CA LEU A 699 -12.65 -2.91 27.90
C LEU A 699 -12.43 -1.59 27.16
N GLU A 700 -12.11 -0.50 27.87
CA GLU A 700 -11.69 0.76 27.24
C GLU A 700 -10.49 0.54 26.30
N ASN A 701 -9.49 -0.23 26.73
CA ASN A 701 -8.34 -0.59 25.89
C ASN A 701 -8.71 -1.54 24.75
N VAL A 702 -9.61 -2.51 24.96
CA VAL A 702 -10.11 -3.39 23.90
C VAL A 702 -10.75 -2.56 22.80
N TYR A 703 -11.70 -1.69 23.13
CA TYR A 703 -12.36 -0.85 22.14
C TYR A 703 -11.42 0.19 21.52
N ARG A 704 -10.40 0.66 22.27
CA ARG A 704 -9.31 1.45 21.68
C ARG A 704 -8.59 0.69 20.57
N VAL A 705 -8.24 -0.58 20.79
CA VAL A 705 -7.59 -1.43 19.78
C VAL A 705 -8.53 -1.64 18.59
N LEU A 706 -9.77 -2.06 18.84
CA LEU A 706 -10.74 -2.35 17.77
C LEU A 706 -11.00 -1.13 16.88
N LEU A 707 -11.22 0.04 17.47
CA LEU A 707 -11.52 1.28 16.72
C LEU A 707 -10.30 1.88 16.02
N THR A 708 -9.08 1.61 16.48
CA THR A 708 -7.86 2.11 15.81
C THR A 708 -7.34 1.21 14.70
N ARG A 709 -7.98 0.06 14.42
CA ARG A 709 -7.51 -0.88 13.38
C ARG A 709 -7.74 -0.41 11.95
N SER A 710 -8.72 0.47 11.71
CA SER A 710 -9.09 0.91 10.37
C SER A 710 -8.03 1.81 9.74
N ARG A 711 -7.89 1.69 8.41
CA ARG A 711 -6.99 2.56 7.62
C ARG A 711 -7.71 3.56 6.75
N LYS A 712 -8.76 3.10 6.05
CA LYS A 712 -9.47 3.88 5.05
C LYS A 712 -10.91 4.16 5.48
N GLY A 713 -11.55 3.22 6.17
CA GLY A 713 -12.88 3.42 6.73
C GLY A 713 -13.33 2.27 7.61
N MET A 714 -14.52 2.35 8.20
CA MET A 714 -15.03 1.23 9.02
C MET A 714 -16.55 1.20 9.08
N LEU A 715 -17.11 0.01 9.30
CA LEU A 715 -18.50 -0.15 9.67
C LEU A 715 -18.62 -0.44 11.17
N LEU A 716 -19.37 0.39 11.88
CA LEU A 716 -19.75 0.18 13.27
C LEU A 716 -21.03 -0.64 13.33
N TYR A 717 -20.94 -1.85 13.86
CA TYR A 717 -22.08 -2.76 13.98
C TYR A 717 -22.59 -2.84 15.42
N PHE A 718 -23.90 -2.68 15.57
CA PHE A 718 -24.61 -2.68 16.86
C PHE A 718 -25.74 -3.72 16.82
N PRO A 719 -25.46 -5.01 17.10
CA PRO A 719 -26.43 -6.09 17.01
C PRO A 719 -27.66 -5.82 17.89
N ARG A 720 -28.85 -6.02 17.30
CA ARG A 720 -30.12 -5.91 18.02
C ARG A 720 -30.58 -7.28 18.51
N GLU A 721 -30.38 -7.56 19.80
CA GLU A 721 -30.63 -8.89 20.38
C GLU A 721 -32.09 -9.13 20.82
N SER A 722 -32.88 -8.09 21.10
CA SER A 722 -34.26 -8.25 21.60
C SER A 722 -35.14 -7.00 21.46
N LYS A 723 -36.35 -7.02 22.04
CA LYS A 723 -37.22 -5.83 22.21
C LYS A 723 -36.58 -4.77 23.11
N GLU A 724 -35.80 -5.18 24.11
CA GLU A 724 -34.95 -4.29 24.90
C GLU A 724 -33.62 -4.17 24.15
N TRP A 725 -33.45 -3.05 23.44
CA TRP A 725 -32.26 -2.80 22.64
C TRP A 725 -31.20 -2.12 23.51
N LYS A 726 -30.40 -2.94 24.18
CA LYS A 726 -29.33 -2.51 25.11
C LYS A 726 -28.32 -1.52 24.50
N LEU A 727 -28.10 -1.60 23.19
CA LEU A 727 -27.16 -0.77 22.44
C LEU A 727 -27.81 0.46 21.81
N GLU A 728 -29.10 0.73 22.03
CA GLU A 728 -29.80 1.90 21.47
C GLU A 728 -29.06 3.20 21.79
N GLU A 729 -28.78 3.47 23.07
CA GLU A 729 -28.13 4.71 23.47
C GLU A 729 -26.71 4.83 22.88
N THR A 730 -25.97 3.72 22.80
CA THR A 730 -24.68 3.66 22.10
C THR A 730 -24.85 4.02 20.62
N TYR A 731 -25.77 3.37 19.92
CA TYR A 731 -26.04 3.62 18.50
C TYR A 731 -26.43 5.07 18.23
N GLN A 732 -27.32 5.64 19.04
CA GLN A 732 -27.76 7.02 18.91
C GLN A 732 -26.64 8.01 19.21
N TRP A 733 -25.77 7.72 20.17
CA TRP A 733 -24.58 8.55 20.44
C TRP A 733 -23.67 8.61 19.21
N PHE A 734 -23.39 7.47 18.58
CA PHE A 734 -22.60 7.43 17.34
C PHE A 734 -23.31 8.11 16.17
N ALA A 735 -24.63 7.93 16.03
CA ALA A 735 -25.43 8.62 15.01
C ALA A 735 -25.33 10.15 15.16
N GLY A 736 -25.49 10.65 16.39
CA GLY A 736 -25.33 12.06 16.72
C GLY A 736 -23.92 12.58 16.42
N MET A 737 -22.88 11.83 16.79
CA MET A 737 -21.49 12.18 16.54
C MET A 737 -21.20 12.33 15.04
N MET A 738 -21.67 11.39 14.23
CA MET A 738 -21.44 11.39 12.78
C MET A 738 -22.22 12.48 12.04
N GLY A 739 -23.27 13.06 12.65
CA GLY A 739 -24.04 14.15 12.05
C GLY A 739 -24.92 13.71 10.87
N ILE A 740 -25.32 12.44 10.81
CA ILE A 740 -26.01 11.81 9.68
C ILE A 740 -27.33 11.19 10.19
N GLU A 741 -28.47 11.54 9.58
CA GLU A 741 -29.69 10.72 9.63
C GLU A 741 -29.50 9.48 8.71
N GLU A 742 -30.01 8.31 9.15
CA GLU A 742 -29.70 6.93 8.64
C GLU A 742 -29.10 6.78 7.23
#